data_AF-A0A2D4QZ18-F1
#
_entry.id   AF-A0A2D4QZ18-F1
#
_cell.length_a   1.000
_cell.length_b   1.000
_cell.length_c   1.000
_cell.angle_alpha   90.00
_cell.angle_beta   90.00
_cell.angle_gamma   90.00
#
_symmetry.space_group_name_H-M   'P 1'
#
loop_
_entity.id
_entity.type
_entity.pdbx_description
1 polymer ?
#
loop_
_entity_poly.entity_id
_entity_poly.type
_entity_poly.pdbx_seq_one_letter_code
_entity_poly.pdbx_strand_id
1 'polypeptide(L)'
;MNYTFINKITGWVVFAIASTVYLLTIEDTASLWDCGEYITAAYKLEVGHPPGAPLYMLLGRLFSFFAAPENVAYFINALSAFSSSFTILFMFWSLTILLKKLILQSKEQLEDSDKIAIFISASIASLAYTFSESFWFSAVEGEVYAMASLFTAVIFWAILKWDEEMALYEKSGYSNGKSPNKWLLLIMFLLGLAIGVHLLGILVIPAIGYVIYFRVKKTTPKGFVLAGLLSIVVLGFIQEGIIPGTISLASKFEVSFVNTLGLPFYSGSVLFFALLIGTCVWAVRNANKKKNTLLSNSLMGLIFLLIGYGSFAVIVIRSNANTPLDENDPENLVTLHSYLKREQYGSAPLLKGQYWNSEMAPQNEWNDLSAYYLRRWVVTDGTSDIKAFVNEKDAQDYVTKESSDGLSVVEKYFESNASIRKGATPTFSQTTFFPRMYSSTPRHISGYKYWSGYNPYSEGNGEIGTDDNRIPTFGENLSYFFNYQFNWMYFRYFMWNFAGRQNDIQGHGDNMRGNWISGIGFIDDARLGSQADAPSYTTDNKSNNKFYFIPLLFALIGLVFHYRKSPKDAFVLTLAFIFTGFAILIYLNQKPFEPRERDYAYAGSFYFFAMWIAFGVYAIIDFLKNKIKLQNANVRLTAGALIGFIVPFIMGSQGWDDHNRHGKTTARDLAKNYLASCEKNGIIFTNGDNDTFPLWYAQEVEGFRTDVRVCNLSLMGTDWYTNQMKMKAYESAP
;
A
#
# COMPACT_ATOMS: atom_id res chain seq x y z
N MET A 1 -10.80 -40.02 2.69
CA MET A 1 -10.94 -38.68 3.32
C MET A 1 -11.60 -37.63 2.40
N ASN A 2 -12.58 -36.82 2.87
CA ASN A 2 -13.21 -35.72 2.07
C ASN A 2 -12.30 -34.48 2.02
N TYR A 3 -11.67 -34.23 0.87
CA TYR A 3 -10.72 -33.14 0.69
C TYR A 3 -11.34 -31.76 0.93
N THR A 4 -12.49 -31.48 0.31
CA THR A 4 -13.12 -30.15 0.33
C THR A 4 -13.54 -29.76 1.73
N PHE A 5 -14.09 -30.70 2.50
CA PHE A 5 -14.49 -30.45 3.88
C PHE A 5 -13.29 -30.12 4.77
N ILE A 6 -12.26 -30.97 4.74
CA ILE A 6 -11.06 -30.77 5.59
C ILE A 6 -10.30 -29.52 5.17
N ASN A 7 -10.15 -29.25 3.87
CA ASN A 7 -9.51 -28.03 3.39
C ASN A 7 -10.19 -26.76 3.93
N LYS A 8 -11.53 -26.75 4.02
CA LYS A 8 -12.26 -25.63 4.61
C LYS A 8 -12.00 -25.51 6.11
N ILE A 9 -12.14 -26.62 6.84
CA ILE A 9 -11.96 -26.63 8.30
C ILE A 9 -10.53 -26.28 8.69
N THR A 10 -9.51 -26.88 8.07
CA THR A 10 -8.11 -26.57 8.35
C THR A 10 -7.80 -25.09 8.07
N GLY A 11 -8.32 -24.52 6.98
CA GLY A 11 -8.18 -23.09 6.72
C GLY A 11 -8.75 -22.24 7.86
N TRP A 12 -9.98 -22.54 8.31
CA TRP A 12 -10.60 -21.82 9.43
C TRP A 12 -9.87 -22.03 10.77
N VAL A 13 -9.26 -23.19 11.00
CA VAL A 13 -8.40 -23.43 12.17
C VAL A 13 -7.15 -22.55 12.11
N VAL A 14 -6.48 -22.48 10.95
CA VAL A 14 -5.33 -21.59 10.75
C VAL A 14 -5.73 -20.12 10.95
N PHE A 15 -6.89 -19.71 10.43
CA PHE A 15 -7.47 -18.38 10.70
C PHE A 15 -7.69 -18.13 12.19
N ALA A 16 -8.24 -19.10 12.92
CA ALA A 16 -8.51 -18.96 14.35
C ALA A 16 -7.22 -18.83 15.16
N ILE A 17 -6.16 -19.59 14.79
CA ILE A 17 -4.83 -19.46 15.40
C ILE A 17 -4.28 -18.05 15.15
N ALA A 18 -4.26 -17.58 13.90
CA ALA A 18 -3.78 -16.24 13.56
C ALA A 18 -4.58 -15.14 14.28
N SER A 19 -5.91 -15.26 14.32
CA SER A 19 -6.79 -14.32 15.03
C SER A 19 -6.47 -14.28 16.51
N THR A 20 -6.23 -15.45 17.12
CA THR A 20 -5.87 -15.54 18.55
C THR A 20 -4.53 -14.87 18.80
N VAL A 21 -3.51 -15.13 17.98
CA VAL A 21 -2.20 -14.49 18.11
C VAL A 21 -2.34 -12.97 18.03
N TYR A 22 -2.94 -12.45 16.95
CA TYR A 22 -3.01 -11.01 16.76
C TYR A 22 -3.85 -10.32 17.83
N LEU A 23 -5.04 -10.85 18.16
CA LEU A 23 -5.90 -10.25 19.19
C LEU A 23 -5.27 -10.31 20.60
N LEU A 24 -4.40 -11.28 20.89
CA LEU A 24 -3.66 -11.30 22.16
C LEU A 24 -2.51 -10.29 22.20
N THR A 25 -2.04 -9.84 21.05
CA THR A 25 -0.88 -8.93 20.92
C THR A 25 -1.21 -7.54 20.40
N ILE A 26 -2.47 -7.25 20.05
CA ILE A 26 -2.87 -5.93 19.53
C ILE A 26 -2.68 -4.84 20.57
N GLU A 27 -2.43 -3.63 20.09
CA GLU A 27 -2.39 -2.45 20.94
C GLU A 27 -3.80 -2.07 21.41
N ASP A 28 -3.96 -1.71 22.68
CA ASP A 28 -5.28 -1.39 23.25
C ASP A 28 -5.74 0.04 22.87
N THR A 29 -4.79 0.90 22.47
CA THR A 29 -5.00 2.31 22.12
C THR A 29 -4.48 2.64 20.71
N ALA A 30 -4.31 3.91 20.37
CA ALA A 30 -3.59 4.30 19.17
C ALA A 30 -2.07 4.09 19.32
N SER A 31 -1.43 3.60 18.25
CA SER A 31 0.03 3.58 18.06
C SER A 31 0.50 4.96 17.54
N LEU A 32 1.81 5.17 17.47
CA LEU A 32 2.41 6.33 16.80
C LEU A 32 2.18 6.26 15.28
N TRP A 33 2.61 7.30 14.55
CA TRP A 33 2.36 7.47 13.11
C TRP A 33 0.87 7.54 12.78
N ASP A 34 0.51 7.08 11.59
CA ASP A 34 -0.80 7.24 10.95
C ASP A 34 -1.94 6.55 11.72
N CYS A 35 -1.64 5.68 12.70
CA CYS A 35 -2.67 4.94 13.46
C CYS A 35 -3.67 5.87 14.17
N GLY A 36 -3.19 6.92 14.84
CA GLY A 36 -4.08 7.86 15.55
C GLY A 36 -5.06 8.56 14.62
N GLU A 37 -4.59 8.93 13.44
CA GLU A 37 -5.39 9.56 12.39
C GLU A 37 -6.35 8.56 11.74
N TYR A 38 -5.90 7.36 11.36
CA TYR A 38 -6.76 6.33 10.79
C TYR A 38 -7.90 5.92 11.73
N ILE A 39 -7.62 5.78 13.03
CA ILE A 39 -8.66 5.49 14.04
C ILE A 39 -9.64 6.66 14.14
N THR A 40 -9.15 7.89 14.13
CA THR A 40 -9.97 9.12 14.15
C THR A 40 -10.89 9.21 12.93
N ALA A 41 -10.29 9.15 11.74
CA ALA A 41 -10.97 9.17 10.45
C ALA A 41 -12.02 8.06 10.35
N ALA A 42 -11.71 6.84 10.80
CA ALA A 42 -12.66 5.74 10.82
C ALA A 42 -13.79 5.96 11.84
N TYR A 43 -13.48 6.38 13.06
CA TYR A 43 -14.48 6.51 14.12
C TYR A 43 -15.54 7.55 13.78
N LYS A 44 -15.16 8.71 13.26
CA LYS A 44 -16.11 9.80 12.95
C LYS A 44 -16.40 10.01 11.47
N LEU A 45 -15.87 9.12 10.61
CA LEU A 45 -15.91 9.24 9.15
C LEU A 45 -15.35 10.60 8.71
N GLU A 46 -14.16 10.96 9.21
CA GLU A 46 -13.46 12.20 8.88
C GLU A 46 -12.45 11.97 7.76
N VAL A 47 -11.96 13.02 7.10
CA VAL A 47 -11.11 12.86 5.91
C VAL A 47 -9.64 12.91 6.32
N GLY A 48 -9.00 11.75 6.37
CA GLY A 48 -7.55 11.64 6.62
C GLY A 48 -6.70 11.99 5.38
N HIS A 49 -5.39 11.85 5.52
CA HIS A 49 -4.43 12.26 4.51
C HIS A 49 -4.58 11.49 3.18
N PRO A 50 -4.25 12.12 2.04
CA PRO A 50 -4.49 11.49 0.74
C PRO A 50 -3.68 10.19 0.52
N PRO A 51 -4.31 9.12 0.00
CA PRO A 51 -5.63 9.10 -0.67
C PRO A 51 -6.81 8.72 0.24
N GLY A 52 -6.71 8.81 1.56
CA GLY A 52 -7.85 8.79 2.49
C GLY A 52 -8.43 7.43 2.88
N ALA A 53 -8.09 6.35 2.17
CA ALA A 53 -8.51 4.97 2.49
C ALA A 53 -10.01 4.82 2.88
N PRO A 54 -10.98 5.30 2.07
CA PRO A 54 -12.39 5.39 2.44
C PRO A 54 -13.05 4.04 2.79
N LEU A 55 -12.63 2.94 2.16
CA LEU A 55 -13.16 1.62 2.51
C LEU A 55 -12.68 1.17 3.89
N TYR A 56 -11.43 1.45 4.23
CA TYR A 56 -10.90 1.19 5.57
C TYR A 56 -11.69 1.99 6.61
N MET A 57 -11.94 3.28 6.37
CA MET A 57 -12.74 4.12 7.27
C MET A 57 -14.15 3.59 7.48
N LEU A 58 -14.85 3.19 6.40
CA LEU A 58 -16.20 2.63 6.48
C LEU A 58 -16.25 1.35 7.32
N LEU A 59 -15.28 0.46 7.13
CA LEU A 59 -15.20 -0.78 7.89
C LEU A 59 -14.78 -0.52 9.34
N GLY A 60 -13.87 0.42 9.59
CA GLY A 60 -13.49 0.83 10.94
C GLY A 60 -14.67 1.46 11.70
N ARG A 61 -15.49 2.28 11.03
CA ARG A 61 -16.74 2.81 11.59
C ARG A 61 -17.69 1.68 11.99
N LEU A 62 -17.85 0.66 11.13
CA LEU A 62 -18.67 -0.51 11.44
C LEU A 62 -18.15 -1.25 12.67
N PHE A 63 -16.83 -1.43 12.79
CA PHE A 63 -16.22 -2.06 13.96
C PHE A 63 -16.43 -1.24 15.25
N SER A 64 -16.38 0.08 15.15
CA SER A 64 -16.63 0.97 16.30
C SER A 64 -18.05 0.87 16.88
N PHE A 65 -19.04 0.39 16.12
CA PHE A 65 -20.40 0.18 16.63
C PHE A 65 -20.51 -0.96 17.66
N PHE A 66 -19.51 -1.83 17.71
CA PHE A 66 -19.44 -2.90 18.71
C PHE A 66 -18.64 -2.49 19.96
N ALA A 67 -18.06 -1.29 19.96
CA ALA A 67 -17.20 -0.79 21.02
C ALA A 67 -17.96 0.12 22.00
N ALA A 68 -17.61 0.02 23.29
CA ALA A 68 -17.80 1.13 24.21
C ALA A 68 -16.84 2.28 23.82
N PRO A 69 -17.15 3.56 24.12
CA PRO A 69 -16.33 4.70 23.71
C PRO A 69 -14.83 4.55 24.02
N GLU A 70 -14.49 4.02 25.20
CA GLU A 70 -13.13 3.78 25.67
C GLU A 70 -12.38 2.66 24.92
N ASN A 71 -13.11 1.80 24.18
CA ASN A 71 -12.57 0.63 23.47
C ASN A 71 -12.56 0.80 21.95
N VAL A 72 -12.91 1.99 21.43
CA VAL A 72 -13.01 2.23 19.98
C VAL A 72 -11.69 1.91 19.27
N ALA A 73 -10.55 2.33 19.84
CA ALA A 73 -9.22 2.04 19.30
C ALA A 73 -8.97 0.54 19.17
N TYR A 74 -9.22 -0.23 20.24
CA TYR A 74 -9.08 -1.68 20.24
C TYR A 74 -9.91 -2.34 19.13
N PHE A 75 -11.18 -1.93 18.94
CA PHE A 75 -12.02 -2.51 17.89
C PHE A 75 -11.54 -2.14 16.47
N ILE A 76 -11.01 -0.94 16.27
CA ILE A 76 -10.43 -0.55 14.98
C ILE A 76 -9.09 -1.29 14.76
N ASN A 77 -8.25 -1.47 15.78
CA ASN A 77 -7.06 -2.32 15.70
C ASN A 77 -7.43 -3.78 15.41
N ALA A 78 -8.55 -4.27 15.96
CA ALA A 78 -9.06 -5.60 15.68
C ALA A 78 -9.44 -5.79 14.19
N LEU A 79 -9.85 -4.73 13.48
CA LEU A 79 -10.06 -4.80 12.03
C LEU A 79 -8.77 -5.16 11.29
N SER A 80 -7.62 -4.62 11.70
CA SER A 80 -6.30 -5.02 11.19
C SER A 80 -6.00 -6.48 11.53
N ALA A 81 -6.20 -6.88 12.79
CA ALA A 81 -5.98 -8.26 13.23
C ALA A 81 -6.82 -9.28 12.42
N PHE A 82 -8.10 -9.00 12.19
CA PHE A 82 -8.95 -9.87 11.36
C PHE A 82 -8.57 -9.82 9.88
N SER A 83 -8.22 -8.65 9.34
CA SER A 83 -7.75 -8.53 7.96
C SER A 83 -6.49 -9.36 7.72
N SER A 84 -5.53 -9.29 8.64
CA SER A 84 -4.33 -10.12 8.61
C SER A 84 -4.65 -11.60 8.79
N SER A 85 -5.60 -11.96 9.66
CA SER A 85 -6.04 -13.36 9.83
C SER A 85 -6.68 -13.93 8.56
N PHE A 86 -7.50 -13.14 7.86
CA PHE A 86 -8.04 -13.53 6.56
C PHE A 86 -6.96 -13.63 5.48
N THR A 87 -5.91 -12.80 5.55
CA THR A 87 -4.73 -12.94 4.67
C THR A 87 -4.10 -14.33 4.83
N ILE A 88 -3.91 -14.78 6.08
CA ILE A 88 -3.39 -16.12 6.37
C ILE A 88 -4.32 -17.22 5.85
N LEU A 89 -5.64 -17.05 6.00
CA LEU A 89 -6.64 -17.99 5.47
C LEU A 89 -6.54 -18.13 3.94
N PHE A 90 -6.46 -17.01 3.22
CA PHE A 90 -6.35 -17.01 1.76
C PHE A 90 -4.99 -17.48 1.28
N MET A 91 -3.91 -17.28 2.05
CA MET A 91 -2.62 -17.93 1.82
C MET A 91 -2.74 -19.45 1.85
N PHE A 92 -3.35 -19.98 2.92
CA PHE A 92 -3.55 -21.42 3.09
C PHE A 92 -4.33 -21.99 1.90
N TRP A 93 -5.46 -21.37 1.53
CA TRP A 93 -6.24 -21.85 0.39
C TRP A 93 -5.52 -21.71 -0.95
N SER A 94 -4.71 -20.66 -1.15
CA SER A 94 -3.88 -20.52 -2.36
C SER A 94 -2.85 -21.66 -2.45
N LEU A 95 -2.17 -21.95 -1.34
CA LEU A 95 -1.16 -23.01 -1.24
C LEU A 95 -1.77 -24.40 -1.47
N THR A 96 -2.95 -24.68 -0.90
CA THR A 96 -3.63 -25.96 -1.14
C THR A 96 -4.05 -26.14 -2.60
N ILE A 97 -4.46 -25.08 -3.30
CA ILE A 97 -4.74 -25.13 -4.74
C ILE A 97 -3.46 -25.44 -5.54
N LEU A 98 -2.37 -24.72 -5.26
CA LEU A 98 -1.10 -24.88 -5.97
C LEU A 98 -0.47 -26.26 -5.75
N LEU A 99 -0.40 -26.74 -4.49
CA LEU A 99 0.15 -28.05 -4.17
C LEU A 99 -0.71 -29.18 -4.76
N LYS A 100 -2.04 -29.06 -4.68
CA LYS A 100 -2.95 -30.00 -5.36
C LYS A 100 -2.70 -30.05 -6.86
N LYS A 101 -2.60 -28.88 -7.51
CA LYS A 101 -2.31 -28.77 -8.94
C LYS A 101 -0.98 -29.43 -9.29
N LEU A 102 0.07 -29.21 -8.49
CA LEU A 102 1.39 -29.82 -8.66
C LEU A 102 1.33 -31.35 -8.61
N ILE A 103 0.64 -31.93 -7.62
CA ILE A 103 0.56 -33.39 -7.46
C ILE A 103 -0.22 -34.04 -8.62
N LEU A 104 -1.35 -33.42 -9.00
CA LEU A 104 -2.21 -33.89 -10.09
C LEU A 104 -1.58 -33.77 -11.49
N GLN A 105 -0.40 -33.17 -11.64
CA GLN A 105 0.38 -33.27 -12.88
C GLN A 105 1.01 -34.65 -13.07
N SER A 106 1.25 -35.38 -11.98
CA SER A 106 1.92 -36.69 -11.98
C SER A 106 1.02 -37.85 -11.57
N LYS A 107 -0.17 -37.57 -11.03
CA LYS A 107 -1.15 -38.55 -10.59
C LYS A 107 -2.54 -38.19 -11.10
N GLU A 108 -3.35 -39.19 -11.40
CA GLU A 108 -4.75 -38.97 -11.80
C GLU A 108 -5.62 -38.51 -10.61
N GLN A 109 -5.35 -39.04 -9.41
CA GLN A 109 -6.13 -38.76 -8.20
C GLN A 109 -5.21 -38.60 -6.98
N LEU A 110 -5.72 -37.89 -5.96
CA LEU A 110 -5.02 -37.70 -4.69
C LEU A 110 -5.28 -38.87 -3.74
N GLU A 111 -4.22 -39.51 -3.27
CA GLU A 111 -4.28 -40.43 -2.14
C GLU A 111 -4.51 -39.66 -0.83
N ASP A 112 -4.99 -40.34 0.22
CA ASP A 112 -5.19 -39.68 1.52
C ASP A 112 -3.86 -39.16 2.11
N SER A 113 -2.72 -39.82 1.82
CA SER A 113 -1.40 -39.33 2.22
C SER A 113 -0.98 -38.04 1.50
N ASP A 114 -1.35 -37.88 0.22
CA ASP A 114 -1.07 -36.66 -0.55
C ASP A 114 -1.88 -35.48 0.01
N LYS A 115 -3.16 -35.73 0.32
CA LYS A 115 -4.06 -34.72 0.90
C LYS A 115 -3.54 -34.21 2.25
N ILE A 116 -3.09 -35.12 3.13
CA ILE A 116 -2.51 -34.74 4.42
C ILE A 116 -1.22 -33.95 4.23
N ALA A 117 -0.35 -34.36 3.29
CA ALA A 117 0.88 -33.62 2.98
C ALA A 117 0.60 -32.18 2.50
N ILE A 118 -0.45 -31.98 1.68
CA ILE A 118 -0.90 -30.65 1.26
C ILE A 118 -1.28 -29.81 2.47
N PHE A 119 -2.13 -30.33 3.36
CA PHE A 119 -2.63 -29.59 4.52
C PHE A 119 -1.51 -29.25 5.52
N ILE A 120 -0.59 -30.19 5.80
CA ILE A 120 0.59 -29.94 6.65
C ILE A 120 1.44 -28.81 6.07
N SER A 121 1.80 -28.95 4.78
CA SER A 121 2.70 -28.00 4.12
C SER A 121 2.10 -26.59 4.03
N ALA A 122 0.82 -26.49 3.67
CA ALA A 122 0.12 -25.22 3.59
C ALA A 122 -0.05 -24.57 4.98
N SER A 123 -0.39 -25.35 6.01
CA SER A 123 -0.54 -24.82 7.38
C SER A 123 0.77 -24.29 7.93
N ILE A 124 1.89 -25.00 7.73
CA ILE A 124 3.21 -24.58 8.22
C ILE A 124 3.64 -23.25 7.59
N ALA A 125 3.48 -23.08 6.29
CA ALA A 125 3.86 -21.82 5.62
C ALA A 125 2.94 -20.65 6.02
N SER A 126 1.64 -20.90 6.14
CA SER A 126 0.68 -19.88 6.59
C SER A 126 0.93 -19.45 8.03
N LEU A 127 1.23 -20.40 8.93
CA LEU A 127 1.64 -20.09 10.30
C LEU A 127 3.02 -19.43 10.35
N ALA A 128 3.96 -19.79 9.48
CA ALA A 128 5.26 -19.11 9.42
C ALA A 128 5.10 -17.64 9.05
N TYR A 129 4.23 -17.33 8.09
CA TYR A 129 3.92 -15.94 7.75
C TYR A 129 3.09 -15.22 8.83
N THR A 130 2.33 -15.95 9.65
CA THR A 130 1.64 -15.37 10.82
C THR A 130 2.64 -14.72 11.79
N PHE A 131 3.82 -15.31 11.92
CA PHE A 131 4.88 -14.86 12.82
C PHE A 131 6.03 -14.15 12.10
N SER A 132 5.83 -13.69 10.85
CA SER A 132 6.86 -12.91 10.17
C SER A 132 6.81 -11.46 10.64
N GLU A 133 7.96 -10.93 11.04
CA GLU A 133 8.19 -9.59 11.57
C GLU A 133 7.27 -8.51 10.95
N SER A 134 7.53 -8.09 9.72
CA SER A 134 6.84 -6.95 9.11
C SER A 134 5.32 -7.13 9.00
N PHE A 135 4.86 -8.38 8.83
CA PHE A 135 3.45 -8.69 8.72
C PHE A 135 2.75 -8.69 10.08
N TRP A 136 3.37 -9.26 11.11
CA TRP A 136 2.82 -9.28 12.45
C TRP A 136 2.76 -7.86 13.02
N PHE A 137 3.78 -7.04 12.80
CA PHE A 137 3.78 -5.62 13.21
C PHE A 137 2.56 -4.87 12.65
N SER A 138 2.25 -5.04 11.37
CA SER A 138 1.09 -4.42 10.71
C SER A 138 -0.25 -5.02 11.18
N ALA A 139 -0.25 -6.25 11.71
CA ALA A 139 -1.46 -6.93 12.16
C ALA A 139 -1.96 -6.47 13.54
N VAL A 140 -1.10 -5.77 14.32
CA VAL A 140 -1.36 -5.41 15.73
C VAL A 140 -1.64 -3.93 15.95
N GLU A 141 -1.75 -3.13 14.89
CA GLU A 141 -2.10 -1.71 14.94
C GLU A 141 -3.10 -1.32 13.84
N GLY A 142 -3.84 -0.24 14.06
CA GLY A 142 -4.91 0.25 13.19
C GLY A 142 -4.41 0.97 11.94
N GLU A 143 -3.75 0.25 11.02
CA GLU A 143 -3.19 0.78 9.77
C GLU A 143 -3.71 0.04 8.52
N VAL A 144 -3.63 0.68 7.35
CA VAL A 144 -4.22 0.19 6.09
C VAL A 144 -3.49 -1.02 5.48
N TYR A 145 -2.24 -1.28 5.89
CA TYR A 145 -1.41 -2.33 5.29
C TYR A 145 -1.89 -3.76 5.58
N ALA A 146 -2.52 -3.98 6.73
CA ALA A 146 -3.17 -5.26 7.05
C ALA A 146 -4.29 -5.58 6.06
N MET A 147 -5.15 -4.60 5.76
CA MET A 147 -6.24 -4.77 4.81
C MET A 147 -5.73 -4.80 3.35
N ALA A 148 -4.68 -4.06 3.02
CA ALA A 148 -4.03 -4.14 1.71
C ALA A 148 -3.48 -5.56 1.43
N SER A 149 -2.93 -6.21 2.46
CA SER A 149 -2.46 -7.60 2.40
C SER A 149 -3.61 -8.58 2.20
N LEU A 150 -4.76 -8.34 2.85
CA LEU A 150 -5.98 -9.12 2.63
C LEU A 150 -6.42 -9.07 1.17
N PHE A 151 -6.54 -7.87 0.60
CA PHE A 151 -6.93 -7.70 -0.81
C PHE A 151 -5.95 -8.42 -1.75
N THR A 152 -4.65 -8.28 -1.51
CA THR A 152 -3.60 -8.99 -2.25
C THR A 152 -3.81 -10.51 -2.21
N ALA A 153 -4.05 -11.07 -1.03
CA ALA A 153 -4.22 -12.49 -0.81
C ALA A 153 -5.52 -13.05 -1.42
N VAL A 154 -6.66 -12.38 -1.22
CA VAL A 154 -7.95 -12.84 -1.77
C VAL A 154 -8.02 -12.70 -3.29
N ILE A 155 -7.41 -11.66 -3.87
CA ILE A 155 -7.32 -11.50 -5.33
C ILE A 155 -6.45 -12.61 -5.92
N PHE A 156 -5.30 -12.90 -5.31
CA PHE A 156 -4.43 -13.98 -5.76
C PHE A 156 -5.12 -15.36 -5.62
N TRP A 157 -5.79 -15.60 -4.51
CA TRP A 157 -6.60 -16.81 -4.33
C TRP A 157 -7.72 -16.91 -5.38
N ALA A 158 -8.42 -15.82 -5.68
CA ALA A 158 -9.51 -15.80 -6.65
C ALA A 158 -9.04 -16.15 -8.08
N ILE A 159 -7.84 -15.72 -8.49
CA ILE A 159 -7.31 -16.10 -9.80
C ILE A 159 -6.89 -17.57 -9.85
N LEU A 160 -6.41 -18.14 -8.74
CA LEU A 160 -6.14 -19.57 -8.63
C LEU A 160 -7.45 -20.39 -8.64
N LYS A 161 -8.53 -19.86 -8.04
CA LYS A 161 -9.88 -20.45 -8.14
C LYS A 161 -10.42 -20.41 -9.56
N TRP A 162 -10.21 -19.30 -10.28
CA TRP A 162 -10.52 -19.22 -11.71
C TRP A 162 -9.75 -20.28 -12.50
N ASP A 163 -8.44 -20.42 -12.26
CA ASP A 163 -7.59 -21.40 -12.93
C ASP A 163 -8.05 -22.84 -12.70
N GLU A 164 -8.40 -23.19 -11.45
CA GLU A 164 -8.92 -24.51 -11.09
C GLU A 164 -10.28 -24.80 -11.77
N GLU A 165 -11.23 -23.86 -11.69
CA GLU A 165 -12.55 -24.04 -12.31
C GLU A 165 -12.50 -24.07 -13.84
N MET A 166 -11.64 -23.25 -14.46
CA MET A 166 -11.41 -23.28 -15.91
C MET A 166 -10.81 -24.61 -16.36
N ALA A 167 -9.84 -25.16 -15.60
CA ALA A 167 -9.27 -26.47 -15.92
C ALA A 167 -10.32 -27.59 -15.91
N LEU A 168 -11.28 -27.53 -14.99
CA LEU A 168 -12.39 -28.49 -14.92
C LEU A 168 -13.37 -28.31 -16.07
N TYR A 169 -13.71 -27.06 -16.38
CA TYR A 169 -14.58 -26.70 -17.50
C TYR A 169 -14.01 -27.18 -18.84
N GLU A 170 -12.71 -26.96 -19.10
CA GLU A 170 -12.02 -27.41 -20.32
C GLU A 170 -12.00 -28.93 -20.47
N LYS A 171 -11.87 -29.67 -19.36
CA LYS A 171 -11.79 -31.14 -19.38
C LYS A 171 -13.15 -31.84 -19.50
N SER A 172 -14.18 -31.31 -18.86
CA SER A 172 -15.45 -32.03 -18.65
C SER A 172 -16.69 -31.30 -19.16
N GLY A 173 -16.54 -30.05 -19.61
CA GLY A 173 -17.68 -29.15 -19.87
C GLY A 173 -18.44 -28.76 -18.60
N TYR A 174 -18.04 -29.25 -17.42
CA TYR A 174 -18.71 -28.98 -16.16
C TYR A 174 -18.55 -27.50 -15.80
N SER A 175 -19.66 -26.78 -15.89
CA SER A 175 -19.89 -25.56 -15.14
C SER A 175 -20.97 -25.89 -14.13
N ASN A 176 -20.79 -25.56 -12.85
CA ASN A 176 -21.83 -25.76 -11.82
C ASN A 176 -22.96 -24.73 -11.99
N GLY A 177 -23.55 -24.66 -13.20
CA GLY A 177 -24.45 -23.62 -13.68
C GLY A 177 -23.82 -22.22 -13.77
N LYS A 178 -22.51 -22.05 -13.51
CA LYS A 178 -21.84 -20.76 -13.40
C LYS A 178 -20.54 -20.76 -14.20
N SER A 179 -20.36 -19.73 -15.04
CA SER A 179 -19.10 -19.52 -15.76
C SER A 179 -17.94 -19.27 -14.77
N PRO A 180 -16.76 -19.89 -14.98
CA PRO A 180 -15.58 -19.58 -14.18
C PRO A 180 -15.21 -18.08 -14.22
N ASN A 181 -15.56 -17.36 -15.29
CA ASN A 181 -15.28 -15.92 -15.44
C ASN A 181 -15.92 -15.04 -14.35
N LYS A 182 -16.87 -15.56 -13.55
CA LYS A 182 -17.34 -14.89 -12.32
C LYS A 182 -16.19 -14.46 -11.41
N TRP A 183 -15.10 -15.25 -11.37
CA TRP A 183 -13.92 -14.95 -10.58
C TRP A 183 -13.14 -13.76 -11.13
N LEU A 184 -13.10 -13.59 -12.46
CA LEU A 184 -12.49 -12.40 -13.07
C LEU A 184 -13.30 -11.13 -12.74
N LEU A 185 -14.62 -11.22 -12.73
CA LEU A 185 -15.48 -10.09 -12.31
C LEU A 185 -15.28 -9.76 -10.83
N LEU A 186 -15.21 -10.79 -9.97
CA LEU A 186 -14.90 -10.61 -8.56
C LEU A 186 -13.51 -9.98 -8.36
N ILE A 187 -12.49 -10.42 -9.10
CA ILE A 187 -11.15 -9.82 -9.06
C ILE A 187 -11.21 -8.34 -9.40
N MET A 188 -11.92 -7.95 -10.46
CA MET A 188 -12.03 -6.55 -10.85
C MET A 188 -12.76 -5.72 -9.78
N PHE A 189 -13.80 -6.26 -9.16
CA PHE A 189 -14.48 -5.63 -8.03
C PHE A 189 -13.55 -5.45 -6.83
N LEU A 190 -12.81 -6.50 -6.46
CA LEU A 190 -11.86 -6.47 -5.35
C LEU A 190 -10.70 -5.52 -5.62
N LEU A 191 -10.22 -5.41 -6.87
CA LEU A 191 -9.24 -4.40 -7.27
C LEU A 191 -9.81 -2.98 -7.09
N GLY A 192 -11.08 -2.77 -7.47
CA GLY A 192 -11.81 -1.52 -7.22
C GLY A 192 -11.87 -1.15 -5.74
N LEU A 193 -12.25 -2.11 -4.89
CA LEU A 193 -12.30 -1.94 -3.43
C LEU A 193 -10.91 -1.71 -2.82
N ALA A 194 -9.90 -2.43 -3.30
CA ALA A 194 -8.53 -2.29 -2.81
C ALA A 194 -7.98 -0.87 -3.00
N ILE A 195 -8.37 -0.17 -4.07
CA ILE A 195 -8.01 1.24 -4.28
C ILE A 195 -8.54 2.11 -3.14
N GLY A 196 -9.72 1.80 -2.60
CA GLY A 196 -10.31 2.44 -1.41
C GLY A 196 -9.61 2.11 -0.09
N VAL A 197 -8.53 1.34 -0.10
CA VAL A 197 -7.71 0.99 1.06
C VAL A 197 -6.27 1.42 0.81
N HIS A 198 -5.61 0.76 -0.16
CA HIS A 198 -4.25 1.05 -0.59
C HIS A 198 -3.98 0.44 -1.97
N LEU A 199 -3.19 1.13 -2.79
CA LEU A 199 -2.80 0.69 -4.14
C LEU A 199 -1.91 -0.58 -4.20
N LEU A 200 -1.55 -1.23 -3.10
CA LEU A 200 -0.65 -2.42 -3.19
C LEU A 200 -1.34 -3.62 -3.85
N GLY A 201 -2.66 -3.73 -3.69
CA GLY A 201 -3.44 -4.85 -4.22
C GLY A 201 -3.45 -4.96 -5.75
N ILE A 202 -3.15 -3.88 -6.50
CA ILE A 202 -3.12 -3.94 -7.98
C ILE A 202 -1.82 -4.57 -8.50
N LEU A 203 -0.79 -4.70 -7.68
CA LEU A 203 0.53 -5.20 -8.09
C LEU A 203 0.54 -6.69 -8.44
N VAL A 204 -0.54 -7.43 -8.15
CA VAL A 204 -0.70 -8.82 -8.58
C VAL A 204 -1.22 -8.97 -10.02
N ILE A 205 -1.59 -7.87 -10.69
CA ILE A 205 -2.10 -7.89 -12.08
C ILE A 205 -1.16 -8.62 -13.06
N PRO A 206 0.17 -8.41 -13.05
CA PRO A 206 1.09 -9.19 -13.87
C PRO A 206 1.00 -10.70 -13.62
N ALA A 207 0.94 -11.13 -12.36
CA ALA A 207 0.78 -12.53 -12.02
C ALA A 207 -0.56 -13.09 -12.55
N ILE A 208 -1.65 -12.33 -12.42
CA ILE A 208 -2.97 -12.68 -12.97
C ILE A 208 -2.92 -12.87 -14.49
N GLY A 209 -2.29 -11.92 -15.20
CA GLY A 209 -2.14 -11.99 -16.65
C GLY A 209 -1.43 -13.26 -17.12
N TYR A 210 -0.38 -13.69 -16.39
CA TYR A 210 0.32 -14.95 -16.69
C TYR A 210 -0.47 -16.20 -16.31
N VAL A 211 -1.25 -16.20 -15.22
CA VAL A 211 -2.17 -17.31 -14.92
C VAL A 211 -3.16 -17.50 -16.07
N ILE A 212 -3.77 -16.40 -16.55
CA ILE A 212 -4.69 -16.43 -17.69
C ILE A 212 -3.97 -16.94 -18.95
N TYR A 213 -2.80 -16.39 -19.26
CA TYR A 213 -2.02 -16.78 -20.44
C TYR A 213 -1.66 -18.27 -20.43
N PHE A 214 -1.16 -18.79 -19.31
CA PHE A 214 -0.77 -20.19 -19.19
C PHE A 214 -1.95 -21.17 -19.22
N ARG A 215 -3.15 -20.73 -18.83
CA ARG A 215 -4.38 -21.52 -18.94
C ARG A 215 -4.89 -21.57 -20.38
N VAL A 216 -5.06 -20.42 -21.02
CA VAL A 216 -5.84 -20.29 -22.26
C VAL A 216 -5.01 -20.42 -23.55
N LYS A 217 -3.68 -20.31 -23.47
CA LYS A 217 -2.80 -20.35 -24.64
C LYS A 217 -1.65 -21.35 -24.44
N LYS A 218 -1.26 -22.01 -25.52
CA LYS A 218 0.03 -22.72 -25.56
C LYS A 218 1.15 -21.70 -25.44
N THR A 219 2.10 -21.98 -24.55
CA THR A 219 3.22 -21.09 -24.27
C THR A 219 4.14 -20.99 -25.49
N THR A 220 4.41 -19.76 -25.95
CA THR A 220 5.35 -19.43 -27.02
C THR A 220 6.19 -18.22 -26.58
N PRO A 221 7.44 -18.03 -27.04
CA PRO A 221 8.26 -16.88 -26.66
C PRO A 221 7.58 -15.53 -26.94
N LYS A 222 6.97 -15.39 -28.13
CA LYS A 222 6.21 -14.19 -28.51
C LYS A 222 5.01 -13.95 -27.61
N GLY A 223 4.21 -14.99 -27.34
CA GLY A 223 3.03 -14.88 -26.48
C GLY A 223 3.39 -14.58 -25.02
N PHE A 224 4.51 -15.14 -24.54
CA PHE A 224 5.02 -14.90 -23.20
C PHE A 224 5.43 -13.43 -23.02
N VAL A 225 6.17 -12.85 -23.97
CA VAL A 225 6.55 -11.43 -23.93
C VAL A 225 5.33 -10.53 -24.04
N LEU A 226 4.41 -10.83 -24.97
CA LEU A 226 3.19 -10.04 -25.15
C LEU A 226 2.28 -10.05 -23.92
N ALA A 227 2.15 -11.20 -23.23
CA ALA A 227 1.39 -11.30 -21.99
C ALA A 227 1.97 -10.40 -20.89
N GLY A 228 3.30 -10.36 -20.75
CA GLY A 228 3.99 -9.48 -19.80
C GLY A 228 3.75 -8.01 -20.11
N LEU A 229 3.98 -7.59 -21.36
CA LEU A 229 3.75 -6.20 -21.80
C LEU A 229 2.29 -5.78 -21.61
N LEU A 230 1.34 -6.62 -22.01
CA LEU A 230 -0.08 -6.33 -21.85
C LEU A 230 -0.46 -6.18 -20.37
N SER A 231 0.10 -7.01 -19.49
CA SER A 231 -0.22 -6.94 -18.06
C SER A 231 0.34 -5.67 -17.41
N ILE A 232 1.54 -5.22 -17.82
CA ILE A 232 2.10 -3.93 -17.39
C ILE A 232 1.24 -2.76 -17.90
N VAL A 233 0.78 -2.83 -19.16
CA VAL A 233 -0.12 -1.82 -19.73
C VAL A 233 -1.44 -1.78 -18.97
N VAL A 234 -2.03 -2.92 -18.62
CA VAL A 234 -3.27 -2.98 -17.83
C VAL A 234 -3.05 -2.41 -16.41
N LEU A 235 -1.94 -2.74 -15.77
CA LEU A 235 -1.56 -2.18 -14.47
C LEU A 235 -1.46 -0.64 -14.54
N GLY A 236 -0.69 -0.11 -15.49
CA GLY A 236 -0.54 1.33 -15.68
C GLY A 236 -1.85 2.02 -16.09
N PHE A 237 -2.68 1.37 -16.89
CA PHE A 237 -4.00 1.90 -17.26
C PHE A 237 -4.95 1.96 -16.06
N ILE A 238 -4.95 0.99 -15.16
CA ILE A 238 -5.73 1.06 -13.92
C ILE A 238 -5.17 2.17 -13.02
N GLN A 239 -3.85 2.19 -12.81
CA GLN A 239 -3.18 3.14 -11.91
C GLN A 239 -3.36 4.60 -12.33
N GLU A 240 -3.17 4.92 -13.61
CA GLU A 240 -3.19 6.31 -14.11
C GLU A 240 -4.46 6.62 -14.92
N GLY A 241 -4.92 5.69 -15.74
CA GLY A 241 -6.08 5.90 -16.61
C GLY A 241 -7.42 5.85 -15.88
N ILE A 242 -7.59 4.89 -14.96
CA ILE A 242 -8.84 4.72 -14.23
C ILE A 242 -8.90 5.59 -12.98
N ILE A 243 -7.91 5.49 -12.08
CA ILE A 243 -7.97 6.13 -10.75
C ILE A 243 -7.99 7.66 -10.87
N PRO A 244 -6.90 8.35 -11.25
CA PRO A 244 -6.94 9.80 -11.44
C PRO A 244 -7.60 10.18 -12.78
N GLY A 245 -7.44 9.40 -13.84
CA GLY A 245 -7.95 9.74 -15.17
C GLY A 245 -9.48 9.88 -15.27
N THR A 246 -10.25 9.01 -14.62
CA THR A 246 -11.73 9.12 -14.59
C THR A 246 -12.17 10.40 -13.87
N ILE A 247 -11.53 10.72 -12.74
CA ILE A 247 -11.84 11.92 -11.94
C ILE A 247 -11.39 13.19 -12.67
N SER A 248 -10.23 13.17 -13.33
CA SER A 248 -9.79 14.25 -14.22
C SER A 248 -10.81 14.56 -15.31
N LEU A 249 -11.39 13.54 -15.96
CA LEU A 249 -12.40 13.75 -16.99
C LEU A 249 -13.69 14.33 -16.39
N ALA A 250 -14.14 13.79 -15.26
CA ALA A 250 -15.31 14.31 -14.56
C ALA A 250 -15.12 15.77 -14.11
N SER A 251 -13.94 16.12 -13.59
CA SER A 251 -13.53 17.48 -13.23
C SER A 251 -13.56 18.43 -14.43
N LYS A 252 -13.07 18.02 -15.61
CA LYS A 252 -13.12 18.86 -16.83
C LYS A 252 -14.55 19.11 -17.30
N PHE A 253 -15.42 18.10 -17.21
CA PHE A 253 -16.85 18.26 -17.50
C PHE A 253 -17.48 19.26 -16.52
N GLU A 254 -17.22 19.08 -15.23
CA GLU A 254 -17.73 19.92 -14.15
C GLU A 254 -17.34 21.40 -14.36
N VAL A 255 -16.04 21.68 -14.52
CA VAL A 255 -15.55 23.04 -14.72
C VAL A 255 -16.11 23.66 -16.00
N SER A 256 -16.14 22.92 -17.12
CA SER A 256 -16.67 23.44 -18.39
C SER A 256 -18.16 23.78 -18.31
N PHE A 257 -18.96 22.93 -17.64
CA PHE A 257 -20.40 23.12 -17.54
C PHE A 257 -20.76 24.32 -16.66
N VAL A 258 -20.06 24.47 -15.53
CA VAL A 258 -20.30 25.60 -14.63
C VAL A 258 -19.73 26.89 -15.23
N ASN A 259 -18.43 26.91 -15.55
CA ASN A 259 -17.76 28.16 -15.92
C ASN A 259 -18.10 28.64 -17.34
N THR A 260 -18.32 27.73 -18.29
CA THR A 260 -18.56 28.10 -19.70
C THR A 260 -20.04 28.11 -20.05
N LEU A 261 -20.83 27.14 -19.58
CA LEU A 261 -22.26 27.05 -19.90
C LEU A 261 -23.16 27.76 -18.87
N GLY A 262 -22.62 28.20 -17.73
CA GLY A 262 -23.38 28.86 -16.67
C GLY A 262 -24.39 27.93 -15.98
N LEU A 263 -24.16 26.62 -16.03
CA LEU A 263 -25.05 25.64 -15.40
C LEU A 263 -24.76 25.52 -13.89
N PRO A 264 -25.73 25.05 -13.09
CA PRO A 264 -25.51 24.82 -11.66
C PRO A 264 -24.34 23.86 -11.39
N PHE A 265 -23.72 24.00 -10.21
CA PHE A 265 -22.71 23.06 -9.71
C PHE A 265 -23.20 21.60 -9.76
N TYR A 266 -22.27 20.69 -9.98
CA TYR A 266 -22.46 19.25 -10.15
C TYR A 266 -23.16 18.83 -11.46
N SER A 267 -23.65 19.76 -12.29
CA SER A 267 -24.32 19.43 -13.55
C SER A 267 -23.42 18.67 -14.52
N GLY A 268 -22.16 19.10 -14.68
CA GLY A 268 -21.16 18.44 -15.52
C GLY A 268 -20.79 17.06 -14.99
N SER A 269 -20.62 16.95 -13.67
CA SER A 269 -20.37 15.69 -12.97
C SER A 269 -21.49 14.66 -13.16
N VAL A 270 -22.74 15.06 -12.95
CA VAL A 270 -23.93 14.20 -13.12
C VAL A 270 -24.04 13.72 -14.55
N LEU A 271 -23.89 14.61 -15.53
CA LEU A 271 -23.93 14.23 -16.94
C LEU A 271 -22.80 13.26 -17.30
N PHE A 272 -21.57 13.53 -16.83
CA PHE A 272 -20.43 12.66 -17.08
C PHE A 272 -20.70 11.24 -16.58
N PHE A 273 -21.15 11.06 -15.33
CA PHE A 273 -21.45 9.74 -14.79
C PHE A 273 -22.64 9.08 -15.47
N ALA A 274 -23.68 9.84 -15.85
CA ALA A 274 -24.81 9.31 -16.62
C ALA A 274 -24.37 8.80 -18.00
N LEU A 275 -23.49 9.54 -18.69
CA LEU A 275 -22.90 9.13 -19.98
C LEU A 275 -21.97 7.93 -19.81
N LEU A 276 -21.16 7.89 -18.75
CA LEU A 276 -20.28 6.77 -18.46
C LEU A 276 -21.09 5.48 -18.24
N ILE A 277 -22.09 5.53 -17.36
CA ILE A 277 -23.00 4.40 -17.09
C ILE A 277 -23.75 4.00 -18.36
N GLY A 278 -24.33 4.96 -19.08
CA GLY A 278 -25.05 4.72 -20.33
C GLY A 278 -24.18 4.05 -21.38
N THR A 279 -22.94 4.52 -21.55
CA THR A 279 -21.95 3.97 -22.48
C THR A 279 -21.54 2.57 -22.07
N CYS A 280 -21.26 2.31 -20.79
CA CYS A 280 -20.93 0.99 -20.29
C CYS A 280 -22.07 -0.01 -20.53
N VAL A 281 -23.31 0.35 -20.18
CA VAL A 281 -24.50 -0.50 -20.38
C VAL A 281 -24.73 -0.76 -21.87
N TRP A 282 -24.66 0.27 -22.70
CA TRP A 282 -24.80 0.12 -24.16
C TRP A 282 -23.71 -0.79 -24.73
N ALA A 283 -22.45 -0.58 -24.34
CA ALA A 283 -21.31 -1.34 -24.84
C ALA A 283 -21.40 -2.83 -24.46
N VAL A 284 -21.78 -3.15 -23.22
CA VAL A 284 -22.03 -4.53 -22.77
C VAL A 284 -23.19 -5.16 -23.54
N ARG A 285 -24.31 -4.46 -23.70
CA ARG A 285 -25.47 -4.95 -24.47
C ARG A 285 -25.09 -5.22 -25.93
N ASN A 286 -24.33 -4.33 -26.54
CA ASN A 286 -23.85 -4.49 -27.92
C ASN A 286 -22.86 -5.66 -28.05
N ALA A 287 -21.93 -5.82 -27.11
CA ALA A 287 -20.99 -6.94 -27.07
C ALA A 287 -21.72 -8.29 -26.93
N ASN A 288 -22.74 -8.35 -26.07
CA ASN A 288 -23.60 -9.52 -25.91
C ASN A 288 -24.41 -9.84 -27.17
N LYS A 289 -25.00 -8.83 -27.82
CA LYS A 289 -25.71 -9.00 -29.11
C LYS A 289 -24.79 -9.58 -30.19
N LYS A 290 -23.54 -9.10 -30.25
CA LYS A 290 -22.51 -9.58 -31.19
C LYS A 290 -21.86 -10.91 -30.76
N LYS A 291 -22.29 -11.50 -29.63
CA LYS A 291 -21.70 -12.72 -29.02
C LYS A 291 -20.18 -12.61 -28.79
N ASN A 292 -19.64 -11.40 -28.62
CA ASN A 292 -18.24 -11.18 -28.30
C ASN A 292 -18.05 -11.27 -26.78
N THR A 293 -17.81 -12.49 -26.30
CA THR A 293 -17.69 -12.81 -24.88
C THR A 293 -16.50 -12.15 -24.21
N LEU A 294 -15.38 -11.97 -24.92
CA LEU A 294 -14.20 -11.29 -24.40
C LEU A 294 -14.52 -9.83 -24.10
N LEU A 295 -15.05 -9.10 -25.10
CA LEU A 295 -15.40 -7.70 -24.94
C LEU A 295 -16.46 -7.51 -23.84
N SER A 296 -17.48 -8.37 -23.82
CA SER A 296 -18.53 -8.32 -22.79
C SER A 296 -17.97 -8.51 -21.38
N ASN A 297 -17.12 -9.53 -21.16
CA ASN A 297 -16.52 -9.78 -19.86
C ASN A 297 -15.53 -8.68 -19.44
N SER A 298 -14.74 -8.13 -20.38
CA SER A 298 -13.84 -7.02 -20.09
C SER A 298 -14.59 -5.76 -19.68
N LEU A 299 -15.67 -5.40 -20.39
CA LEU A 299 -16.51 -4.26 -20.04
C LEU A 299 -17.24 -4.47 -18.71
N MET A 300 -17.73 -5.69 -18.45
CA MET A 300 -18.31 -6.02 -17.16
C MET A 300 -17.27 -5.92 -16.04
N GLY A 301 -16.04 -6.40 -16.27
CA GLY A 301 -14.92 -6.22 -15.35
C GLY A 301 -14.67 -4.75 -15.02
N LEU A 302 -14.63 -3.89 -16.04
CA LEU A 302 -14.50 -2.43 -15.84
C LEU A 302 -15.63 -1.87 -14.98
N ILE A 303 -16.89 -2.26 -15.23
CA ILE A 303 -18.04 -1.83 -14.42
C ILE A 303 -17.85 -2.24 -12.95
N PHE A 304 -17.50 -3.50 -12.68
CA PHE A 304 -17.29 -3.98 -11.32
C PHE A 304 -16.11 -3.26 -10.63
N LEU A 305 -15.03 -2.97 -11.36
CA LEU A 305 -13.94 -2.16 -10.83
C LEU A 305 -14.41 -0.74 -10.44
N LEU A 306 -15.18 -0.08 -11.30
CA LEU A 306 -15.73 1.25 -11.02
C LEU A 306 -16.71 1.24 -9.84
N ILE A 307 -17.51 0.18 -9.68
CA ILE A 307 -18.39 0.00 -8.50
C ILE A 307 -17.56 -0.09 -7.22
N GLY A 308 -16.48 -0.88 -7.21
CA GLY A 308 -15.58 -0.97 -6.04
C GLY A 308 -14.88 0.36 -5.75
N TYR A 309 -14.43 1.05 -6.80
CA TYR A 309 -13.80 2.37 -6.70
C TYR A 309 -14.76 3.46 -6.20
N GLY A 310 -16.07 3.25 -6.32
CA GLY A 310 -17.12 4.17 -5.85
C GLY A 310 -17.07 4.49 -4.34
N SER A 311 -16.32 3.73 -3.53
CA SER A 311 -16.07 4.05 -2.11
C SER A 311 -15.48 5.47 -1.90
N PHE A 312 -14.75 6.01 -2.88
CA PHE A 312 -14.22 7.39 -2.83
C PHE A 312 -15.28 8.49 -2.81
N ALA A 313 -16.54 8.19 -3.14
CA ALA A 313 -17.63 9.14 -2.96
C ALA A 313 -17.76 9.56 -1.49
N VAL A 314 -17.39 8.70 -0.53
CA VAL A 314 -17.41 9.02 0.91
C VAL A 314 -16.49 10.19 1.23
N ILE A 315 -15.28 10.25 0.65
CA ILE A 315 -14.33 11.34 0.90
C ILE A 315 -14.97 12.69 0.56
N VAL A 316 -15.56 12.79 -0.62
CA VAL A 316 -16.24 14.02 -1.08
C VAL A 316 -17.42 14.36 -0.17
N ILE A 317 -18.27 13.38 0.15
CA ILE A 317 -19.47 13.59 0.99
C ILE A 317 -19.06 14.07 2.39
N ARG A 318 -18.00 13.51 2.96
CA ARG A 318 -17.56 13.83 4.32
C ARG A 318 -16.81 15.16 4.40
N SER A 319 -15.99 15.48 3.39
CA SER A 319 -15.37 16.81 3.28
C SER A 319 -16.42 17.92 3.18
N ASN A 320 -17.50 17.75 2.41
CA ASN A 320 -18.61 18.74 2.37
C ASN A 320 -19.29 18.97 3.73
N ALA A 321 -19.20 18.02 4.67
CA ALA A 321 -19.71 18.19 6.02
C ALA A 321 -18.77 19.02 6.92
N ASN A 322 -17.60 19.44 6.39
CA ASN A 322 -16.56 20.21 7.07
C ASN A 322 -16.17 19.55 8.40
N THR A 323 -15.71 18.30 8.33
CA THR A 323 -15.32 17.53 9.51
C THR A 323 -14.09 18.15 10.20
N PRO A 324 -13.93 17.98 11.53
CA PRO A 324 -12.79 18.53 12.27
C PRO A 324 -11.42 18.12 11.72
N LEU A 325 -11.28 16.86 11.31
CA LEU A 325 -10.23 16.42 10.39
C LEU A 325 -10.79 16.42 8.95
N ASP A 326 -10.23 17.27 8.09
CA ASP A 326 -10.62 17.36 6.68
C ASP A 326 -9.41 17.68 5.80
N GLU A 327 -8.49 16.71 5.72
CA GLU A 327 -7.23 16.93 5.03
C GLU A 327 -7.44 17.23 3.55
N ASN A 328 -6.83 18.33 3.09
CA ASN A 328 -6.86 18.82 1.72
C ASN A 328 -8.24 19.25 1.16
N ASP A 329 -9.30 19.21 1.96
CA ASP A 329 -10.64 19.75 1.61
C ASP A 329 -11.18 19.24 0.24
N PRO A 330 -11.28 17.91 0.01
CA PRO A 330 -11.75 17.32 -1.25
C PRO A 330 -13.29 17.40 -1.45
N GLU A 331 -13.90 18.57 -1.28
CA GLU A 331 -15.36 18.81 -1.38
C GLU A 331 -16.00 18.55 -2.76
N ASN A 332 -15.22 18.39 -3.83
CA ASN A 332 -15.78 18.18 -5.16
C ASN A 332 -14.83 17.37 -6.04
N LEU A 333 -15.29 16.99 -7.24
CA LEU A 333 -14.47 16.17 -8.16
C LEU A 333 -13.19 16.87 -8.61
N VAL A 334 -13.13 18.20 -8.54
CA VAL A 334 -11.93 18.95 -8.91
C VAL A 334 -10.88 18.86 -7.79
N THR A 335 -11.26 19.13 -6.54
CA THR A 335 -10.34 19.01 -5.40
C THR A 335 -9.99 17.56 -5.09
N LEU A 336 -10.92 16.60 -5.32
CA LEU A 336 -10.65 15.16 -5.24
C LEU A 336 -9.58 14.71 -6.25
N HIS A 337 -9.50 15.32 -7.42
CA HIS A 337 -8.47 14.98 -8.41
C HIS A 337 -7.05 15.26 -7.87
N SER A 338 -6.84 16.45 -7.32
CA SER A 338 -5.56 16.83 -6.69
C SER A 338 -5.26 16.00 -5.44
N TYR A 339 -6.28 15.68 -4.66
CA TYR A 339 -6.20 14.76 -3.53
C TYR A 339 -5.67 13.37 -3.94
N LEU A 340 -6.29 12.74 -4.94
CA LEU A 340 -5.88 11.43 -5.45
C LEU A 340 -4.47 11.43 -6.06
N LYS A 341 -4.10 12.53 -6.74
CA LYS A 341 -2.77 12.70 -7.33
C LYS A 341 -1.70 13.08 -6.34
N ARG A 342 -2.05 13.33 -5.07
CA ARG A 342 -1.08 13.60 -4.00
C ARG A 342 -0.18 14.80 -4.33
N GLU A 343 -0.74 15.80 -5.02
CA GLU A 343 0.05 16.91 -5.62
C GLU A 343 0.87 17.70 -4.59
N GLN A 344 0.41 17.74 -3.33
CA GLN A 344 1.12 18.39 -2.22
C GLN A 344 2.48 17.77 -1.87
N TYR A 345 2.70 16.50 -2.18
CA TYR A 345 3.94 15.80 -1.81
C TYR A 345 5.04 15.89 -2.90
N GLY A 346 4.73 16.50 -4.05
CA GLY A 346 5.63 16.54 -5.21
C GLY A 346 5.77 15.18 -5.90
N SER A 347 6.79 15.03 -6.74
CA SER A 347 7.06 13.79 -7.47
C SER A 347 8.54 13.41 -7.45
N ALA A 348 8.81 12.10 -7.49
CA ALA A 348 10.14 11.55 -7.66
C ALA A 348 10.34 11.13 -9.13
N PRO A 349 11.48 11.45 -9.76
CA PRO A 349 11.73 11.02 -11.13
C PRO A 349 11.98 9.51 -11.18
N LEU A 350 11.34 8.82 -12.13
CA LEU A 350 11.44 7.35 -12.27
C LEU A 350 12.28 6.93 -13.47
N LEU A 351 11.88 7.33 -14.68
CA LEU A 351 12.51 6.89 -15.92
C LEU A 351 13.66 7.80 -16.37
N LYS A 352 13.47 9.11 -16.27
CA LYS A 352 14.45 10.13 -16.64
C LYS A 352 14.30 11.31 -15.68
N GLY A 353 15.42 11.92 -15.29
CA GLY A 353 15.43 13.06 -14.39
C GLY A 353 16.82 13.40 -13.90
N GLN A 354 16.89 14.28 -12.91
CA GLN A 354 18.09 14.95 -12.46
C GLN A 354 18.85 14.20 -11.35
N TYR A 355 20.09 14.64 -11.11
CA TYR A 355 20.79 14.43 -9.85
C TYR A 355 20.60 15.64 -8.91
N TRP A 356 21.01 15.49 -7.65
CA TRP A 356 20.85 16.55 -6.63
C TRP A 356 21.53 17.88 -6.98
N ASN A 357 22.64 17.84 -7.73
CA ASN A 357 23.42 19.02 -8.14
C ASN A 357 23.24 19.38 -9.62
N SER A 358 22.30 18.77 -10.33
CA SER A 358 22.05 19.12 -11.73
C SER A 358 21.61 20.57 -11.90
N GLU A 359 22.08 21.20 -12.97
CA GLU A 359 21.63 22.55 -13.34
C GLU A 359 20.18 22.56 -13.81
N MET A 360 19.42 23.55 -13.34
CA MET A 360 18.07 23.80 -13.82
C MET A 360 18.14 24.31 -15.27
N ALA A 361 17.22 23.83 -16.11
CA ALA A 361 17.04 24.37 -17.43
C ALA A 361 16.48 25.82 -17.35
N PRO A 362 16.63 26.62 -18.41
CA PRO A 362 15.99 27.92 -18.52
C PRO A 362 14.48 27.87 -18.21
N GLN A 363 13.94 28.90 -17.57
CA GLN A 363 12.55 28.89 -17.05
C GLN A 363 11.47 28.64 -18.13
N ASN A 364 11.74 28.99 -19.38
CA ASN A 364 10.85 28.70 -20.52
C ASN A 364 10.74 27.21 -20.87
N GLU A 365 11.62 26.36 -20.33
CA GLU A 365 11.58 24.90 -20.48
C GLU A 365 10.96 24.20 -19.26
N TRP A 366 10.55 24.94 -18.23
CA TRP A 366 9.93 24.37 -17.03
C TRP A 366 8.54 23.83 -17.34
N ASN A 367 8.15 22.78 -16.61
CA ASN A 367 6.82 22.19 -16.76
C ASN A 367 5.76 23.07 -16.05
N ASP A 368 4.55 23.03 -16.59
CA ASP A 368 3.39 23.64 -15.95
C ASP A 368 2.87 22.76 -14.79
N LEU A 369 2.39 23.40 -13.73
CA LEU A 369 1.55 22.71 -12.74
C LEU A 369 0.17 22.38 -13.35
N SER A 370 -0.53 21.43 -12.73
CA SER A 370 -1.94 21.20 -13.04
C SER A 370 -2.78 22.39 -12.57
N ALA A 371 -3.84 22.76 -13.30
CA ALA A 371 -4.76 23.81 -12.85
C ALA A 371 -5.53 23.33 -11.62
N TYR A 372 -5.49 24.13 -10.55
CA TYR A 372 -6.14 23.84 -9.28
C TYR A 372 -7.35 24.75 -9.10
N TYR A 373 -8.55 24.16 -9.22
CA TYR A 373 -9.78 24.91 -9.11
C TYR A 373 -10.42 24.76 -7.74
N LEU A 374 -10.88 25.88 -7.22
CA LEU A 374 -11.63 25.99 -5.98
C LEU A 374 -12.98 26.62 -6.27
N ARG A 375 -14.04 26.13 -5.63
CA ARG A 375 -15.35 26.80 -5.67
C ARG A 375 -15.26 28.10 -4.88
N ARG A 376 -15.47 29.25 -5.54
CA ARG A 376 -15.32 30.57 -4.92
C ARG A 376 -16.34 31.57 -5.46
N TRP A 377 -16.60 32.60 -4.65
CA TRP A 377 -17.30 33.81 -5.08
C TRP A 377 -16.27 34.75 -5.73
N VAL A 378 -16.37 34.93 -7.04
CA VAL A 378 -15.39 35.68 -7.83
C VAL A 378 -15.99 37.01 -8.24
N VAL A 379 -15.29 38.09 -7.88
CA VAL A 379 -15.55 39.43 -8.40
C VAL A 379 -14.92 39.52 -9.79
N THR A 380 -15.72 39.85 -10.80
CA THR A 380 -15.31 39.94 -12.20
C THR A 380 -15.84 41.21 -12.86
N ASP A 381 -15.08 41.75 -13.81
CA ASP A 381 -15.49 42.86 -14.69
C ASP A 381 -16.19 42.38 -15.98
N GLY A 382 -16.47 41.07 -16.10
CA GLY A 382 -17.05 40.42 -17.28
C GLY A 382 -16.03 39.95 -18.32
N THR A 383 -14.76 40.37 -18.21
CA THR A 383 -13.64 39.95 -19.07
C THR A 383 -12.55 39.20 -18.31
N SER A 384 -12.33 39.56 -17.04
CA SER A 384 -11.27 39.03 -16.20
C SER A 384 -11.73 38.79 -14.76
N ASP A 385 -11.04 37.88 -14.07
CA ASP A 385 -11.27 37.60 -12.66
C ASP A 385 -10.43 38.55 -11.82
N ILE A 386 -11.09 39.40 -11.04
CA ILE A 386 -10.42 40.42 -10.22
C ILE A 386 -9.94 39.81 -8.91
N LYS A 387 -10.86 39.16 -8.18
CA LYS A 387 -10.57 38.59 -6.86
C LYS A 387 -11.58 37.51 -6.48
N ALA A 388 -11.11 36.47 -5.80
CA ALA A 388 -11.93 35.37 -5.31
C ALA A 388 -12.06 35.40 -3.78
N PHE A 389 -13.24 35.05 -3.28
CA PHE A 389 -13.59 35.02 -1.86
C PHE A 389 -14.24 33.68 -1.49
N VAL A 390 -14.10 33.29 -0.22
CA VAL A 390 -14.77 32.11 0.34
C VAL A 390 -16.26 32.39 0.56
N ASN A 391 -16.59 33.57 1.09
CA ASN A 391 -17.97 33.97 1.37
C ASN A 391 -18.48 34.99 0.36
N GLU A 392 -19.77 34.87 0.00
CA GLU A 392 -20.44 35.83 -0.88
C GLU A 392 -20.42 37.25 -0.31
N LYS A 393 -20.69 37.37 1.00
CA LYS A 393 -20.71 38.65 1.70
C LYS A 393 -19.39 39.41 1.54
N ASP A 394 -18.26 38.75 1.71
CA ASP A 394 -16.94 39.38 1.60
C ASP A 394 -16.68 39.87 0.16
N ALA A 395 -17.17 39.13 -0.84
CA ALA A 395 -17.11 39.54 -2.24
C ALA A 395 -18.00 40.76 -2.52
N GLN A 396 -19.21 40.80 -1.96
CA GLN A 396 -20.13 41.93 -2.08
C GLN A 396 -19.61 43.19 -1.37
N ASP A 397 -19.03 43.02 -0.18
CA ASP A 397 -18.40 44.11 0.58
C ASP A 397 -17.21 44.69 -0.19
N TYR A 398 -16.43 43.85 -0.87
CA TYR A 398 -15.35 44.29 -1.75
C TYR A 398 -15.87 45.13 -2.92
N VAL A 399 -16.89 44.67 -3.64
CA VAL A 399 -17.49 45.44 -4.76
C VAL A 399 -18.03 46.78 -4.28
N THR A 400 -18.69 46.80 -3.12
CA THR A 400 -19.25 48.02 -2.52
C THR A 400 -18.15 49.01 -2.15
N LYS A 401 -17.04 48.53 -1.58
CA LYS A 401 -15.90 49.35 -1.18
C LYS A 401 -15.16 49.95 -2.37
N GLU A 402 -14.98 49.18 -3.44
CA GLU A 402 -14.27 49.63 -4.65
C GLU A 402 -15.10 50.62 -5.50
N SER A 403 -16.40 50.83 -5.20
CA SER A 403 -17.26 51.83 -5.84
C SER A 403 -17.16 51.87 -7.38
N SER A 404 -16.99 50.70 -7.99
CA SER A 404 -16.66 50.56 -9.41
C SER A 404 -17.86 50.04 -10.20
N ASP A 405 -18.37 50.87 -11.12
CA ASP A 405 -19.43 50.47 -12.06
C ASP A 405 -18.90 49.37 -13.01
N GLY A 406 -19.58 48.22 -13.04
CA GLY A 406 -19.25 47.10 -13.92
C GLY A 406 -18.68 45.85 -13.25
N LEU A 407 -18.42 45.89 -11.93
CA LEU A 407 -18.07 44.67 -11.18
C LEU A 407 -19.31 43.85 -10.82
N SER A 408 -19.21 42.54 -10.99
CA SER A 408 -20.24 41.58 -10.58
C SER A 408 -19.63 40.45 -9.77
N VAL A 409 -20.43 39.85 -8.90
CA VAL A 409 -20.05 38.68 -8.12
C VAL A 409 -20.67 37.45 -8.76
N VAL A 410 -19.84 36.46 -9.11
CA VAL A 410 -20.28 35.19 -9.69
C VAL A 410 -19.65 34.04 -8.92
N GLU A 411 -20.46 33.07 -8.52
CA GLU A 411 -19.96 31.82 -7.96
C GLU A 411 -19.50 30.88 -9.08
N LYS A 412 -18.24 30.45 -9.06
CA LYS A 412 -17.69 29.54 -10.08
C LYS A 412 -16.48 28.76 -9.57
N TYR A 413 -15.95 27.85 -10.40
CA TYR A 413 -14.66 27.21 -10.14
C TYR A 413 -13.52 28.14 -10.54
N PHE A 414 -12.89 28.77 -9.56
CA PHE A 414 -11.77 29.69 -9.74
C PHE A 414 -10.43 28.94 -9.79
N GLU A 415 -9.61 29.20 -10.80
CA GLU A 415 -8.24 28.64 -10.91
C GLU A 415 -7.30 29.37 -9.94
N SER A 416 -7.21 28.85 -8.73
CA SER A 416 -6.47 29.48 -7.62
C SER A 416 -4.97 29.60 -7.84
N ASN A 417 -4.38 28.71 -8.66
CA ASN A 417 -2.94 28.70 -8.93
C ASN A 417 -2.56 29.30 -10.30
N ALA A 418 -3.47 29.99 -10.99
CA ALA A 418 -3.23 30.49 -12.35
C ALA A 418 -1.95 31.34 -12.48
N SER A 419 -1.65 32.18 -11.48
CA SER A 419 -0.49 33.07 -11.46
C SER A 419 0.86 32.36 -11.32
N ILE A 420 0.87 31.17 -10.71
CA ILE A 420 2.08 30.39 -10.43
C ILE A 420 2.11 29.07 -11.19
N ARG A 421 1.17 28.83 -12.13
CA ARG A 421 1.04 27.54 -12.82
C ARG A 421 2.04 27.35 -13.94
N LYS A 422 2.27 28.41 -14.73
CA LYS A 422 3.09 28.36 -15.95
C LYS A 422 4.57 28.38 -15.64
N GLY A 423 5.33 27.45 -16.19
CA GLY A 423 6.78 27.37 -15.99
C GLY A 423 7.18 27.28 -14.50
N ALA A 424 6.49 26.41 -13.76
CA ALA A 424 6.50 26.38 -12.30
C ALA A 424 7.25 25.18 -11.72
N THR A 425 7.30 24.07 -12.46
CA THR A 425 8.04 22.88 -12.06
C THR A 425 9.38 22.85 -12.79
N PRO A 426 10.52 22.97 -12.08
CA PRO A 426 11.83 22.97 -12.69
C PRO A 426 12.07 21.75 -13.56
N THR A 427 12.59 21.97 -14.76
CA THR A 427 13.27 20.96 -15.58
C THR A 427 14.77 21.16 -15.46
N PHE A 428 15.55 20.17 -15.85
CA PHE A 428 17.00 20.15 -15.67
C PHE A 428 17.69 19.94 -17.00
N SER A 429 18.74 20.72 -17.26
CA SER A 429 19.58 20.58 -18.45
C SER A 429 20.38 19.27 -18.40
N GLN A 430 20.83 18.92 -17.20
CA GLN A 430 21.58 17.70 -16.91
C GLN A 430 20.64 16.63 -16.35
N THR A 431 20.47 15.55 -17.11
CA THR A 431 19.57 14.44 -16.73
C THR A 431 20.22 13.09 -16.98
N THR A 432 19.80 12.10 -16.20
CA THR A 432 20.17 10.70 -16.35
C THR A 432 18.94 9.84 -16.60
N PHE A 433 19.18 8.66 -17.18
CA PHE A 433 18.19 7.58 -17.20
C PHE A 433 18.18 6.90 -15.83
N PHE A 434 17.00 6.51 -15.35
CA PHE A 434 16.81 5.84 -14.06
C PHE A 434 17.45 6.60 -12.87
N PRO A 435 17.09 7.88 -12.65
CA PRO A 435 17.68 8.70 -11.58
C PRO A 435 17.28 8.18 -10.20
N ARG A 436 18.24 7.96 -9.31
CA ARG A 436 18.02 7.51 -7.92
C ARG A 436 18.46 8.53 -6.87
N MET A 437 19.32 9.48 -7.25
CA MET A 437 19.94 10.47 -6.35
C MET A 437 19.52 11.90 -6.70
N TYR A 438 18.22 12.20 -6.58
CA TYR A 438 17.60 13.40 -7.17
C TYR A 438 17.29 14.52 -6.17
N SER A 439 17.26 14.24 -4.87
CA SER A 439 16.83 15.22 -3.86
C SER A 439 17.95 16.22 -3.51
N SER A 440 17.62 17.51 -3.54
CA SER A 440 18.53 18.61 -3.19
C SER A 440 18.62 18.91 -1.69
N THR A 441 17.91 18.18 -0.83
CA THR A 441 17.99 18.38 0.63
C THR A 441 19.39 18.03 1.15
N PRO A 442 20.07 18.90 1.93
CA PRO A 442 21.45 18.68 2.38
C PRO A 442 21.67 17.31 3.06
N ARG A 443 20.73 16.89 3.91
CA ARG A 443 20.79 15.58 4.58
C ARG A 443 20.76 14.44 3.57
N HIS A 444 19.90 14.47 2.55
CA HIS A 444 19.87 13.42 1.52
C HIS A 444 21.14 13.40 0.69
N ILE A 445 21.69 14.57 0.33
CA ILE A 445 22.97 14.67 -0.41
C ILE A 445 24.09 13.94 0.33
N SER A 446 24.20 14.13 1.66
CA SER A 446 25.21 13.42 2.45
C SER A 446 25.06 11.89 2.37
N GLY A 447 23.82 11.40 2.39
CA GLY A 447 23.52 9.98 2.26
C GLY A 447 23.78 9.46 0.84
N TYR A 448 23.43 10.24 -0.19
CA TYR A 448 23.75 9.89 -1.58
C TYR A 448 25.26 9.72 -1.76
N LYS A 449 26.06 10.66 -1.24
CA LYS A 449 27.52 10.58 -1.30
C LYS A 449 28.05 9.34 -0.57
N TYR A 450 27.56 9.08 0.65
CA TYR A 450 27.95 7.91 1.45
C TYR A 450 27.65 6.58 0.74
N TRP A 451 26.41 6.39 0.30
CA TRP A 451 25.94 5.10 -0.24
C TRP A 451 26.37 4.83 -1.69
N SER A 452 26.63 5.87 -2.47
CA SER A 452 27.14 5.75 -3.85
C SER A 452 28.65 5.63 -3.93
N GLY A 453 29.37 6.11 -2.90
CA GLY A 453 30.82 6.30 -2.96
C GLY A 453 31.23 7.53 -3.76
N TYR A 454 30.32 8.49 -4.01
CA TYR A 454 30.62 9.68 -4.79
C TYR A 454 31.78 10.47 -4.19
N ASN A 455 32.77 10.73 -5.05
CA ASN A 455 33.93 11.55 -4.74
C ASN A 455 34.00 12.73 -5.73
N PRO A 456 33.89 13.99 -5.28
CA PRO A 456 33.93 15.15 -6.17
C PRO A 456 35.27 15.29 -6.92
N TYR A 457 36.35 14.68 -6.42
CA TYR A 457 37.69 14.78 -7.00
C TYR A 457 38.04 13.67 -8.01
N SER A 458 37.17 12.67 -8.20
CA SER A 458 37.41 11.63 -9.20
C SER A 458 37.04 12.10 -10.61
N GLU A 459 37.60 11.45 -11.64
CA GLU A 459 37.22 11.74 -13.04
C GLU A 459 35.71 11.55 -13.25
N GLY A 460 35.07 12.57 -13.82
CA GLY A 460 33.64 12.60 -14.16
C GLY A 460 33.38 12.47 -15.65
N ASN A 461 32.15 12.77 -16.07
CA ASN A 461 31.76 12.86 -17.48
C ASN A 461 32.05 14.24 -18.11
N GLY A 462 32.71 15.15 -17.38
CA GLY A 462 33.00 16.52 -17.82
C GLY A 462 31.88 17.54 -17.56
N GLU A 463 30.72 17.12 -17.07
CA GLU A 463 29.63 18.01 -16.67
C GLU A 463 29.80 18.45 -15.21
N ILE A 464 29.69 19.75 -14.97
CA ILE A 464 29.75 20.38 -13.64
C ILE A 464 28.34 20.76 -13.22
N GLY A 465 27.99 20.45 -11.97
CA GLY A 465 26.71 20.78 -11.38
C GLY A 465 26.71 22.14 -10.67
N THR A 466 25.56 22.48 -10.11
CA THR A 466 25.28 23.71 -9.33
C THR A 466 26.16 23.92 -8.10
N ASP A 467 26.89 22.90 -7.64
CA ASP A 467 27.79 22.96 -6.49
C ASP A 467 29.27 23.04 -6.88
N ASP A 468 29.56 23.44 -8.13
CA ASP A 468 30.90 23.48 -8.75
C ASP A 468 31.65 22.14 -8.79
N ASN A 469 30.97 21.04 -8.43
CA ASN A 469 31.52 19.69 -8.52
C ASN A 469 30.97 18.97 -9.75
N ARG A 470 31.65 17.92 -10.18
CA ARG A 470 31.13 17.05 -11.25
C ARG A 470 29.77 16.47 -10.89
N ILE A 471 28.95 16.19 -11.89
CA ILE A 471 27.74 15.42 -11.65
C ILE A 471 28.06 13.94 -11.34
N PRO A 472 27.18 13.22 -10.63
CA PRO A 472 27.33 11.79 -10.40
C PRO A 472 27.34 11.00 -11.71
N THR A 473 28.20 9.98 -11.74
CA THR A 473 28.23 9.02 -12.85
C THR A 473 27.04 8.07 -12.75
N PHE A 474 26.67 7.44 -13.87
CA PHE A 474 25.63 6.40 -13.85
C PHE A 474 26.04 5.18 -12.99
N GLY A 475 27.34 4.90 -12.89
CA GLY A 475 27.86 3.86 -11.99
C GLY A 475 27.57 4.16 -10.52
N GLU A 476 27.80 5.39 -10.08
CA GLU A 476 27.47 5.84 -8.71
C GLU A 476 25.96 5.82 -8.43
N ASN A 477 25.15 6.18 -9.44
CA ASN A 477 23.69 6.03 -9.36
C ASN A 477 23.26 4.58 -9.15
N LEU A 478 23.88 3.63 -9.86
CA LEU A 478 23.64 2.20 -9.64
C LEU A 478 24.20 1.70 -8.31
N SER A 479 25.36 2.18 -7.86
CA SER A 479 25.90 1.86 -6.54
C SER A 479 24.94 2.28 -5.43
N TYR A 480 24.37 3.49 -5.52
CA TYR A 480 23.33 3.93 -4.59
C TYR A 480 22.09 3.02 -4.64
N PHE A 481 21.63 2.67 -5.85
CA PHE A 481 20.50 1.74 -6.02
C PHE A 481 20.78 0.41 -5.32
N PHE A 482 21.95 -0.21 -5.55
CA PHE A 482 22.23 -1.53 -4.99
C PHE A 482 22.55 -1.49 -3.48
N ASN A 483 23.32 -0.51 -3.03
CA ASN A 483 23.77 -0.44 -1.64
C ASN A 483 22.67 0.05 -0.70
N TYR A 484 21.98 1.14 -1.06
CA TYR A 484 20.93 1.70 -0.22
C TYR A 484 19.57 1.13 -0.54
N GLN A 485 19.06 1.32 -1.76
CA GLN A 485 17.68 0.96 -2.08
C GLN A 485 17.47 -0.57 -2.03
N PHE A 486 18.27 -1.34 -2.78
CA PHE A 486 18.14 -2.78 -2.81
C PHE A 486 18.61 -3.44 -1.51
N ASN A 487 19.83 -3.18 -1.06
CA ASN A 487 20.39 -3.87 0.09
C ASN A 487 19.85 -3.33 1.43
N TRP A 488 20.05 -2.04 1.72
CA TRP A 488 19.63 -1.45 3.00
C TRP A 488 18.11 -1.34 3.16
N MET A 489 17.36 -0.95 2.12
CA MET A 489 15.92 -0.69 2.24
C MET A 489 15.02 -1.87 1.87
N TYR A 490 15.48 -2.84 1.08
CA TYR A 490 14.65 -4.01 0.74
C TYR A 490 15.20 -5.30 1.33
N PHE A 491 16.45 -5.65 1.00
CA PHE A 491 17.03 -6.94 1.37
C PHE A 491 17.21 -7.06 2.89
N ARG A 492 17.54 -5.96 3.59
CA ARG A 492 17.60 -5.94 5.06
C ARG A 492 16.26 -6.35 5.70
N TYR A 493 15.15 -5.75 5.28
CA TYR A 493 13.81 -6.12 5.77
C TYR A 493 13.39 -7.52 5.34
N PHE A 494 13.74 -7.92 4.11
CA PHE A 494 13.55 -9.31 3.67
C PHE A 494 14.25 -10.27 4.64
N MET A 495 15.47 -9.96 5.04
CA MET A 495 16.24 -10.78 5.98
C MET A 495 15.70 -10.71 7.42
N TRP A 496 15.10 -9.60 7.87
CA TRP A 496 14.37 -9.56 9.14
C TRP A 496 13.31 -10.65 9.22
N ASN A 497 12.60 -10.90 8.12
CA ASN A 497 11.51 -11.86 8.07
C ASN A 497 11.98 -13.33 7.99
N PHE A 498 13.18 -13.61 7.48
CA PHE A 498 13.62 -15.00 7.16
C PHE A 498 14.95 -15.44 7.78
N ALA A 499 15.71 -14.53 8.38
CA ALA A 499 16.96 -14.82 9.10
C ALA A 499 16.96 -14.29 10.54
N GLY A 500 16.36 -13.12 10.78
CA GLY A 500 16.25 -12.50 12.10
C GLY A 500 16.54 -11.00 12.09
N ARG A 501 16.21 -10.31 13.17
CA ARG A 501 16.32 -8.85 13.33
C ARG A 501 17.29 -8.52 14.46
N GLN A 502 18.17 -7.54 14.25
CA GLN A 502 19.18 -7.15 15.24
C GLN A 502 18.57 -6.34 16.38
N ASN A 503 17.71 -5.38 16.05
CA ASN A 503 16.91 -4.55 16.97
C ASN A 503 15.92 -3.70 16.16
N ASP A 504 15.03 -3.02 16.87
CA ASP A 504 14.02 -2.11 16.33
C ASP A 504 14.44 -0.64 16.23
N ILE A 505 15.70 -0.34 16.57
CA ILE A 505 16.23 1.02 16.50
C ILE A 505 16.52 1.36 15.04
N GLN A 506 15.95 2.46 14.55
CA GLN A 506 16.16 2.89 13.18
C GLN A 506 17.66 3.13 12.88
N GLY A 507 18.16 2.47 11.84
CA GLY A 507 19.53 2.60 11.38
C GLY A 507 19.67 3.45 10.12
N HIS A 508 20.88 3.97 9.89
CA HIS A 508 21.22 4.72 8.67
C HIS A 508 22.48 4.19 7.97
N GLY A 509 22.75 2.89 8.12
CA GLY A 509 23.92 2.21 7.55
C GLY A 509 25.02 1.87 8.55
N ASP A 510 24.78 2.09 9.84
CA ASP A 510 25.67 1.64 10.91
C ASP A 510 25.42 0.16 11.26
N ASN A 511 26.40 -0.46 11.91
CA ASN A 511 26.40 -1.90 12.20
C ASN A 511 25.60 -2.28 13.46
N MET A 512 25.05 -1.32 14.19
CA MET A 512 24.47 -1.55 15.53
C MET A 512 22.97 -1.30 15.60
N ARG A 513 22.37 -0.70 14.56
CA ARG A 513 20.94 -0.34 14.54
C ARG A 513 20.24 -0.87 13.31
N GLY A 514 19.14 -1.57 13.54
CA GLY A 514 18.23 -2.02 12.50
C GLY A 514 18.83 -3.03 11.51
N ASN A 515 19.96 -3.69 11.77
CA ASN A 515 20.43 -4.73 10.86
C ASN A 515 19.59 -6.00 10.96
N TRP A 516 19.81 -6.94 10.04
CA TRP A 516 19.40 -8.33 10.25
C TRP A 516 20.53 -9.10 10.92
N ILE A 517 20.17 -10.07 11.75
CA ILE A 517 21.09 -10.98 12.44
C ILE A 517 20.59 -12.42 12.27
N SER A 518 21.49 -13.37 12.03
CA SER A 518 21.09 -14.77 11.85
C SER A 518 21.13 -15.59 13.13
N GLY A 519 22.01 -15.24 14.07
CA GLY A 519 22.38 -16.09 15.21
C GLY A 519 23.56 -17.02 14.91
N ILE A 520 24.18 -16.92 13.73
CA ILE A 520 25.37 -17.68 13.34
C ILE A 520 26.59 -16.75 13.40
N GLY A 521 27.37 -16.87 14.48
CA GLY A 521 28.46 -15.94 14.83
C GLY A 521 29.37 -15.55 13.66
N PHE A 522 29.96 -16.52 12.95
CA PHE A 522 30.90 -16.19 11.86
C PHE A 522 30.25 -15.46 10.66
N ILE A 523 28.93 -15.57 10.47
CA ILE A 523 28.20 -14.84 9.42
C ILE A 523 27.87 -13.43 9.90
N ASP A 524 27.39 -13.32 11.13
CA ASP A 524 26.99 -12.05 11.73
C ASP A 524 28.22 -11.17 11.98
N ASP A 525 29.31 -11.74 12.54
CA ASP A 525 30.56 -11.04 12.84
C ASP A 525 31.24 -10.50 11.57
N ALA A 526 31.17 -11.23 10.46
CA ALA A 526 31.74 -10.80 9.18
C ALA A 526 31.05 -9.55 8.59
N ARG A 527 29.80 -9.31 8.97
CA ARG A 527 29.00 -8.17 8.50
C ARG A 527 28.93 -7.03 9.50
N LEU A 528 28.76 -7.35 10.78
CA LEU A 528 28.42 -6.40 11.84
C LEU A 528 29.58 -6.14 12.81
N GLY A 529 30.68 -6.91 12.70
CA GLY A 529 31.72 -6.99 13.72
C GLY A 529 31.31 -7.89 14.88
N SER A 530 32.25 -8.12 15.82
CA SER A 530 32.07 -9.01 16.99
C SER A 530 30.76 -8.72 17.72
N GLN A 531 29.81 -9.66 17.68
CA GLN A 531 28.56 -9.53 18.42
C GLN A 531 28.71 -9.83 19.92
N ALA A 532 29.86 -10.39 20.35
CA ALA A 532 30.15 -10.59 21.76
C ALA A 532 30.35 -9.26 22.52
N ASP A 533 30.80 -8.23 21.81
CA ASP A 533 31.09 -6.90 22.34
C ASP A 533 29.99 -5.88 21.96
N ALA A 534 28.86 -6.36 21.44
CA ALA A 534 27.74 -5.50 21.07
C ALA A 534 27.12 -4.84 22.32
N PRO A 535 26.68 -3.57 22.23
CA PRO A 535 26.14 -2.84 23.36
C PRO A 535 24.80 -3.42 23.84
N SER A 536 24.49 -3.22 25.12
CA SER A 536 23.27 -3.77 25.77
C SER A 536 21.97 -3.35 25.09
N TYR A 537 21.89 -2.10 24.57
CA TYR A 537 20.71 -1.65 23.82
C TYR A 537 20.47 -2.42 22.51
N THR A 538 21.45 -3.19 22.04
CA THR A 538 21.34 -4.09 20.87
C THR A 538 21.13 -5.54 21.31
N THR A 539 21.89 -6.03 22.30
CA THR A 539 21.83 -7.45 22.73
C THR A 539 20.63 -7.77 23.61
N ASP A 540 20.19 -6.83 24.46
CA ASP A 540 19.04 -6.97 25.35
C ASP A 540 17.74 -6.41 24.72
N ASN A 541 17.82 -5.94 23.46
CA ASN A 541 16.65 -5.48 22.72
C ASN A 541 15.71 -6.65 22.45
N LYS A 542 14.41 -6.48 22.73
CA LYS A 542 13.39 -7.52 22.52
C LYS A 542 13.31 -7.96 21.06
N SER A 543 13.57 -7.06 20.11
CA SER A 543 13.61 -7.38 18.68
C SER A 543 14.92 -8.01 18.23
N ASN A 544 15.81 -8.44 19.13
CA ASN A 544 17.00 -9.24 18.80
C ASN A 544 16.61 -10.71 18.52
N ASN A 545 15.96 -10.90 17.37
CA ASN A 545 15.37 -12.16 16.93
C ASN A 545 16.34 -12.96 16.06
N LYS A 546 16.55 -14.25 16.35
CA LYS A 546 17.48 -15.13 15.61
C LYS A 546 16.76 -16.36 15.05
N PHE A 547 16.63 -16.43 13.72
CA PHE A 547 15.96 -17.55 13.05
C PHE A 547 16.93 -18.57 12.42
N TYR A 548 18.25 -18.33 12.50
CA TYR A 548 19.31 -19.23 12.00
C TYR A 548 19.14 -19.64 10.53
N PHE A 549 18.58 -18.73 9.72
CA PHE A 549 18.19 -18.96 8.31
C PHE A 549 17.20 -20.12 8.08
N ILE A 550 16.59 -20.69 9.13
CA ILE A 550 15.70 -21.85 9.00
C ILE A 550 14.51 -21.53 8.06
N PRO A 551 13.76 -20.42 8.25
CA PRO A 551 12.68 -20.06 7.32
C PRO A 551 13.19 -19.85 5.89
N LEU A 552 14.32 -19.15 5.73
CA LEU A 552 14.94 -18.88 4.42
C LEU A 552 15.29 -20.18 3.69
N LEU A 553 15.94 -21.14 4.36
CA LEU A 553 16.35 -22.40 3.75
C LEU A 553 15.16 -23.22 3.26
N PHE A 554 14.07 -23.29 4.03
CA PHE A 554 12.84 -23.96 3.59
C PHE A 554 12.25 -23.30 2.35
N ALA A 555 12.19 -21.97 2.34
CA ALA A 555 11.71 -21.22 1.17
C ALA A 555 12.60 -21.44 -0.06
N LEU A 556 13.93 -21.45 0.08
CA LEU A 556 14.85 -21.70 -1.04
C LEU A 556 14.75 -23.14 -1.58
N ILE A 557 14.66 -24.14 -0.70
CA ILE A 557 14.39 -25.54 -1.10
C ILE A 557 13.08 -25.62 -1.87
N GLY A 558 12.04 -24.97 -1.35
CA GLY A 558 10.73 -24.92 -1.98
C GLY A 558 10.71 -24.20 -3.32
N LEU A 559 11.44 -23.09 -3.46
CA LEU A 559 11.62 -22.35 -4.71
C LEU A 559 12.20 -23.27 -5.79
N VAL A 560 13.32 -23.93 -5.48
CA VAL A 560 13.99 -24.86 -6.40
C VAL A 560 13.08 -26.03 -6.74
N PHE A 561 12.43 -26.64 -5.73
CA PHE A 561 11.51 -27.75 -5.95
C PHE A 561 10.32 -27.35 -6.83
N HIS A 562 9.72 -26.19 -6.56
CA HIS A 562 8.57 -25.69 -7.30
C HIS A 562 8.93 -25.43 -8.76
N TYR A 563 10.07 -24.78 -9.05
CA TYR A 563 10.52 -24.58 -10.44
C TYR A 563 10.81 -25.88 -11.18
N ARG A 564 11.34 -26.90 -10.49
CA ARG A 564 11.60 -28.22 -11.09
C ARG A 564 10.33 -29.01 -11.39
N LYS A 565 9.26 -28.81 -10.61
CA LYS A 565 8.02 -29.60 -10.72
C LYS A 565 6.91 -28.88 -11.49
N SER A 566 6.69 -27.59 -11.22
CA SER A 566 5.69 -26.75 -11.90
C SER A 566 6.26 -25.36 -12.23
N PRO A 567 7.11 -25.23 -13.26
CA PRO A 567 7.82 -23.98 -13.56
C PRO A 567 6.89 -22.80 -13.89
N LYS A 568 5.71 -23.07 -14.48
CA LYS A 568 4.73 -22.02 -14.80
C LYS A 568 4.12 -21.40 -13.56
N ASP A 569 3.73 -22.23 -12.60
CA ASP A 569 3.15 -21.76 -11.33
C ASP A 569 4.22 -21.09 -10.46
N ALA A 570 5.46 -21.63 -10.47
CA ALA A 570 6.61 -21.00 -9.81
C ALA A 570 6.94 -19.62 -10.40
N PHE A 571 6.83 -19.46 -11.71
CA PHE A 571 7.00 -18.18 -12.39
C PHE A 571 5.92 -17.16 -11.99
N VAL A 572 4.66 -17.58 -11.87
CA VAL A 572 3.56 -16.71 -11.41
C VAL A 572 3.83 -16.18 -9.99
N LEU A 573 4.25 -17.05 -9.06
CA LEU A 573 4.63 -16.63 -7.70
C LEU A 573 5.84 -15.69 -7.71
N THR A 574 6.84 -15.97 -8.55
CA THR A 574 8.03 -15.11 -8.70
C THR A 574 7.67 -13.73 -9.21
N LEU A 575 6.74 -13.65 -10.17
CA LEU A 575 6.27 -12.38 -10.67
C LEU A 575 5.53 -11.58 -9.60
N ALA A 576 4.67 -12.25 -8.82
CA ALA A 576 3.98 -11.63 -7.70
C ALA A 576 4.97 -11.11 -6.64
N PHE A 577 5.98 -11.91 -6.27
CA PHE A 577 7.10 -11.53 -5.40
C PHE A 577 7.87 -10.30 -5.91
N ILE A 578 8.21 -10.27 -7.20
CA ILE A 578 8.97 -9.16 -7.80
C ILE A 578 8.15 -7.87 -7.82
N PHE A 579 6.88 -7.94 -8.22
CA PHE A 579 6.04 -6.73 -8.34
C PHE A 579 5.61 -6.17 -6.99
N THR A 580 5.45 -7.01 -5.98
CA THR A 580 5.13 -6.57 -4.61
C THR A 580 6.37 -6.27 -3.76
N GLY A 581 7.56 -6.30 -4.35
CA GLY A 581 8.84 -6.01 -3.69
C GLY A 581 9.69 -5.04 -4.49
N PHE A 582 10.42 -5.56 -5.48
CA PHE A 582 11.35 -4.78 -6.29
C PHE A 582 10.69 -3.68 -7.13
N ALA A 583 9.49 -3.90 -7.67
CA ALA A 583 8.81 -2.85 -8.43
C ALA A 583 8.39 -1.68 -7.52
N ILE A 584 7.95 -1.97 -6.30
CA ILE A 584 7.66 -0.95 -5.27
C ILE A 584 8.93 -0.19 -4.92
N LEU A 585 10.06 -0.89 -4.72
CA LEU A 585 11.34 -0.24 -4.44
C LEU A 585 11.71 0.79 -5.53
N ILE A 586 11.56 0.41 -6.80
CA ILE A 586 11.82 1.30 -7.93
C ILE A 586 10.85 2.49 -7.94
N TYR A 587 9.56 2.22 -7.69
CA TYR A 587 8.49 3.21 -7.70
C TYR A 587 8.61 4.24 -6.56
N LEU A 588 8.92 3.79 -5.35
CA LEU A 588 9.10 4.67 -4.19
C LEU A 588 10.34 5.55 -4.33
N ASN A 589 11.36 5.07 -5.05
CA ASN A 589 12.64 5.76 -5.26
C ASN A 589 13.16 6.43 -3.97
N GLN A 590 13.23 5.63 -2.89
CA GLN A 590 13.46 6.10 -1.54
C GLN A 590 14.78 6.86 -1.41
N LYS A 591 14.74 7.92 -0.60
CA LYS A 591 15.90 8.78 -0.31
C LYS A 591 16.57 8.35 1.01
N PRO A 592 17.83 8.72 1.26
CA PRO A 592 18.51 8.45 2.52
C PRO A 592 17.77 9.13 3.67
N PHE A 593 17.91 8.57 4.88
CA PHE A 593 17.34 9.18 6.09
C PHE A 593 15.82 9.35 6.05
N GLU A 594 15.12 8.32 5.58
CA GLU A 594 13.67 8.22 5.76
C GLU A 594 13.30 8.40 7.25
N PRO A 595 12.13 8.98 7.57
CA PRO A 595 11.75 9.30 8.95
C PRO A 595 11.39 8.08 9.80
N ARG A 596 11.16 6.92 9.16
CA ARG A 596 10.97 5.61 9.79
C ARG A 596 11.40 4.47 8.89
N GLU A 597 11.47 3.28 9.49
CA GLU A 597 11.55 2.02 8.73
C GLU A 597 10.28 1.84 7.87
N ARG A 598 10.43 1.27 6.66
CA ARG A 598 9.37 1.15 5.64
C ARG A 598 9.13 -0.30 5.18
N ASP A 599 9.38 -1.25 6.05
CA ASP A 599 9.28 -2.68 5.78
C ASP A 599 7.85 -3.14 5.43
N TYR A 600 6.84 -2.51 6.03
CA TYR A 600 5.42 -2.71 5.72
C TYR A 600 5.09 -2.53 4.22
N ALA A 601 5.82 -1.67 3.49
CA ALA A 601 5.61 -1.46 2.06
C ALA A 601 5.96 -2.69 1.21
N TYR A 602 6.75 -3.61 1.75
CA TYR A 602 7.21 -4.83 1.10
C TYR A 602 6.54 -6.10 1.66
N ALA A 603 5.59 -5.98 2.58
CA ALA A 603 4.92 -7.12 3.20
C ALA A 603 4.32 -8.10 2.16
N GLY A 604 3.83 -7.57 1.03
CA GLY A 604 3.35 -8.37 -0.10
C GLY A 604 4.41 -9.29 -0.72
N SER A 605 5.68 -8.85 -0.84
CA SER A 605 6.73 -9.74 -1.35
C SER A 605 7.06 -10.83 -0.33
N PHE A 606 7.09 -10.50 0.96
CA PHE A 606 7.33 -11.47 2.02
C PHE A 606 6.24 -12.54 2.06
N TYR A 607 4.97 -12.17 1.82
CA TYR A 607 3.85 -13.10 1.65
C TYR A 607 4.11 -14.13 0.54
N PHE A 608 4.46 -13.68 -0.67
CA PHE A 608 4.72 -14.58 -1.79
C PHE A 608 5.99 -15.41 -1.60
N PHE A 609 7.02 -14.86 -0.95
CA PHE A 609 8.22 -15.62 -0.63
C PHE A 609 7.95 -16.73 0.40
N ALA A 610 7.20 -16.42 1.46
CA ALA A 610 6.80 -17.37 2.49
C ALA A 610 5.98 -18.54 1.93
N MET A 611 5.26 -18.37 0.82
CA MET A 611 4.58 -19.49 0.15
C MET A 611 5.53 -20.61 -0.27
N TRP A 612 6.79 -20.31 -0.60
CA TRP A 612 7.74 -21.37 -0.94
C TRP A 612 8.12 -22.25 0.26
N ILE A 613 7.91 -21.80 1.50
CA ILE A 613 8.08 -22.67 2.68
C ILE A 613 7.18 -23.90 2.56
N ALA A 614 5.96 -23.76 2.03
CA ALA A 614 5.05 -24.90 1.85
C ALA A 614 5.62 -25.91 0.83
N PHE A 615 6.18 -25.42 -0.26
CA PHE A 615 6.86 -26.27 -1.25
C PHE A 615 8.12 -26.90 -0.67
N GLY A 616 8.82 -26.22 0.25
CA GLY A 616 9.97 -26.75 0.97
C GLY A 616 9.60 -27.91 1.89
N VAL A 617 8.54 -27.74 2.71
CA VAL A 617 7.99 -28.80 3.56
C VAL A 617 7.54 -29.99 2.71
N TYR A 618 6.80 -29.73 1.62
CA TYR A 618 6.37 -30.78 0.71
C TYR A 618 7.56 -31.50 0.05
N ALA A 619 8.60 -30.76 -0.36
CA ALA A 619 9.83 -31.33 -0.92
C ALA A 619 10.55 -32.26 0.07
N ILE A 620 10.57 -31.90 1.36
CA ILE A 620 11.12 -32.76 2.42
C ILE A 620 10.28 -34.04 2.54
N ILE A 621 8.94 -33.94 2.59
CA ILE A 621 8.06 -35.11 2.63
C ILE A 621 8.29 -36.02 1.40
N ASP A 622 8.42 -35.44 0.20
CA ASP A 622 8.73 -36.17 -1.03
C ASP A 622 10.12 -36.82 -0.98
N PHE A 623 11.12 -36.13 -0.43
CA PHE A 623 12.46 -36.66 -0.23
C PHE A 623 12.47 -37.86 0.74
N LEU A 624 11.76 -37.76 1.85
CA LEU A 624 11.61 -38.87 2.81
C LEU A 624 10.98 -40.10 2.15
N LYS A 625 10.00 -39.90 1.27
CA LYS A 625 9.37 -40.97 0.49
C LYS A 625 10.34 -41.61 -0.50
N ASN A 626 10.98 -40.79 -1.34
CA ASN A 626 11.64 -41.26 -2.56
C ASN A 626 13.13 -41.55 -2.38
N LYS A 627 13.81 -40.87 -1.45
CA LYS A 627 15.25 -41.00 -1.23
C LYS A 627 15.58 -41.77 0.05
N ILE A 628 14.93 -41.44 1.16
CA ILE A 628 15.08 -42.21 2.41
C ILE A 628 14.26 -43.52 2.38
N LYS A 629 13.32 -43.64 1.44
CA LYS A 629 12.45 -44.83 1.27
C LYS A 629 11.62 -45.12 2.52
N LEU A 630 11.20 -44.09 3.25
CA LEU A 630 10.32 -44.21 4.40
C LEU A 630 8.89 -44.50 3.92
N GLN A 631 8.58 -45.78 3.76
CA GLN A 631 7.33 -46.24 3.12
C GLN A 631 6.09 -45.98 3.97
N ASN A 632 6.20 -46.09 5.31
CA ASN A 632 5.09 -45.82 6.21
C ASN A 632 4.67 -44.35 6.12
N ALA A 633 3.48 -44.12 5.56
CA ALA A 633 2.98 -42.78 5.30
C ALA A 633 2.80 -41.96 6.58
N ASN A 634 2.32 -42.57 7.68
CA ASN A 634 2.09 -41.86 8.94
C ASN A 634 3.41 -41.39 9.56
N VAL A 635 4.42 -42.25 9.58
CA VAL A 635 5.76 -41.89 10.10
C VAL A 635 6.37 -40.77 9.24
N ARG A 636 6.27 -40.89 7.91
CA ARG A 636 6.79 -39.88 6.97
C ARG A 636 6.11 -38.52 7.12
N LEU A 637 4.78 -38.49 7.18
CA LEU A 637 4.01 -37.26 7.32
C LEU A 637 4.27 -36.60 8.68
N THR A 638 4.36 -37.40 9.75
CA THR A 638 4.68 -36.90 11.10
C THR A 638 6.09 -36.31 11.14
N ALA A 639 7.09 -37.00 10.59
CA ALA A 639 8.46 -36.49 10.52
C ALA A 639 8.54 -35.18 9.71
N GLY A 640 7.88 -35.13 8.55
CA GLY A 640 7.81 -33.90 7.74
C GLY A 640 7.11 -32.74 8.45
N ALA A 641 6.03 -33.02 9.19
CA ALA A 641 5.32 -32.03 9.99
C ALA A 641 6.20 -31.48 11.11
N LEU A 642 6.86 -32.34 11.89
CA LEU A 642 7.75 -31.93 12.97
C LEU A 642 8.93 -31.09 12.48
N ILE A 643 9.57 -31.52 11.39
CA ILE A 643 10.68 -30.80 10.77
C ILE A 643 10.22 -29.42 10.26
N GLY A 644 9.07 -29.35 9.58
CA GLY A 644 8.56 -28.09 9.08
C GLY A 644 8.03 -27.16 10.17
N PHE A 645 7.45 -27.68 11.25
CA PHE A 645 6.89 -26.89 12.34
C PHE A 645 7.94 -26.08 13.11
N ILE A 646 9.23 -26.46 13.01
CA ILE A 646 10.35 -25.66 13.53
C ILE A 646 10.29 -24.22 13.00
N VAL A 647 9.85 -24.02 11.75
CA VAL A 647 9.78 -22.70 11.11
C VAL A 647 8.82 -21.74 11.84
N PRO A 648 7.49 -22.00 11.93
CA PRO A 648 6.60 -21.12 12.68
C PRO A 648 6.91 -21.10 14.18
N PHE A 649 7.42 -22.20 14.75
CA PHE A 649 7.78 -22.25 16.16
C PHE A 649 8.89 -21.26 16.51
N ILE A 650 10.01 -21.27 15.76
CA ILE A 650 11.12 -20.36 16.05
C ILE A 650 10.72 -18.91 15.83
N MET A 651 10.01 -18.61 14.74
CA MET A 651 9.55 -17.26 14.41
C MET A 651 8.61 -16.71 15.48
N GLY A 652 7.61 -17.50 15.89
CA GLY A 652 6.67 -17.10 16.93
C GLY A 652 7.29 -17.03 18.32
N SER A 653 8.24 -17.91 18.66
CA SER A 653 8.89 -17.89 19.99
C SER A 653 9.86 -16.73 20.17
N GLN A 654 10.56 -16.33 19.11
CA GLN A 654 11.48 -15.21 19.12
C GLN A 654 10.72 -13.89 19.06
N GLY A 655 9.77 -13.74 18.14
CA GLY A 655 9.07 -12.47 17.93
C GLY A 655 7.90 -12.17 18.88
N TRP A 656 7.69 -12.93 19.95
CA TRP A 656 6.49 -12.74 20.79
C TRP A 656 6.56 -11.47 21.64
N ASP A 657 7.70 -11.21 22.26
CA ASP A 657 7.85 -10.15 23.27
C ASP A 657 8.03 -8.74 22.68
N ASP A 658 8.48 -8.65 21.42
CA ASP A 658 8.57 -7.38 20.67
C ASP A 658 7.29 -7.04 19.90
N HIS A 659 6.55 -8.03 19.43
CA HIS A 659 5.26 -7.84 18.75
C HIS A 659 4.06 -7.75 19.68
N ASN A 660 4.21 -8.14 20.95
CA ASN A 660 3.18 -7.92 21.95
C ASN A 660 3.05 -6.43 22.27
N ARG A 661 1.96 -5.83 21.83
CA ARG A 661 1.59 -4.44 22.09
C ARG A 661 0.49 -4.28 23.13
N HIS A 662 0.00 -5.37 23.71
CA HIS A 662 -0.99 -5.29 24.78
C HIS A 662 -0.44 -4.46 25.95
N GLY A 663 -1.26 -3.54 26.44
CA GLY A 663 -0.88 -2.59 27.49
C GLY A 663 0.09 -1.48 27.05
N LYS A 664 0.44 -1.35 25.76
CA LYS A 664 1.18 -0.16 25.27
C LYS A 664 0.21 1.02 25.21
N THR A 665 0.56 2.11 25.91
CA THR A 665 -0.27 3.32 26.03
C THR A 665 0.50 4.59 25.71
N THR A 666 1.77 4.48 25.29
CA THR A 666 2.71 5.61 25.18
C THR A 666 2.18 6.75 24.31
N ALA A 667 1.62 6.47 23.13
CA ALA A 667 1.13 7.52 22.24
C ALA A 667 -0.07 8.27 22.85
N ARG A 668 -1.04 7.53 23.41
CA ARG A 668 -2.20 8.11 24.10
C ARG A 668 -1.78 8.93 25.31
N ASP A 669 -0.92 8.38 26.17
CA ASP A 669 -0.56 9.01 27.43
C ASP A 669 0.30 10.26 27.18
N LEU A 670 1.20 10.23 26.18
CA LEU A 670 1.92 11.42 25.70
C LEU A 670 0.96 12.51 25.23
N ALA A 671 -0.02 12.14 24.39
CA ALA A 671 -1.03 13.08 23.90
C ALA A 671 -1.84 13.73 25.03
N LYS A 672 -2.31 12.93 25.99
CA LYS A 672 -3.04 13.43 27.15
C LYS A 672 -2.18 14.36 28.01
N ASN A 673 -0.91 14.05 28.21
CA ASN A 673 0.00 14.91 28.97
C ASN A 673 0.22 16.26 28.28
N TYR A 674 0.38 16.28 26.95
CA TYR A 674 0.48 17.53 26.18
C TYR A 674 -0.80 18.36 26.32
N LEU A 675 -1.96 17.76 26.05
CA LEU A 675 -3.25 18.44 26.14
C LEU A 675 -3.56 18.92 27.57
N ALA A 676 -3.25 18.13 28.60
CA ALA A 676 -3.49 18.51 30.00
C ALA A 676 -2.63 19.69 30.45
N SER A 677 -1.47 19.91 29.82
CA SER A 677 -0.55 21.01 30.14
C SER A 677 -0.99 22.36 29.54
N CYS A 678 -1.95 22.36 28.62
CA CYS A 678 -2.49 23.58 28.01
C CYS A 678 -3.52 24.27 28.94
N GLU A 679 -3.53 25.60 28.97
CA GLU A 679 -4.63 26.36 29.57
C GLU A 679 -5.96 26.13 28.82
N LYS A 680 -7.09 26.50 29.44
CA LYS A 680 -8.41 26.39 28.80
C LYS A 680 -8.45 27.25 27.54
N ASN A 681 -8.94 26.69 26.43
CA ASN A 681 -8.90 27.32 25.10
C ASN A 681 -7.48 27.64 24.60
N GLY A 682 -6.46 26.94 25.10
CA GLY A 682 -5.09 27.08 24.63
C GLY A 682 -4.92 26.58 23.19
N ILE A 683 -3.85 27.03 22.53
CA ILE A 683 -3.42 26.53 21.23
C ILE A 683 -2.09 25.80 21.43
N ILE A 684 -2.01 24.55 20.99
CA ILE A 684 -0.77 23.77 20.94
C ILE A 684 -0.29 23.66 19.50
N PHE A 685 0.97 24.00 19.28
CA PHE A 685 1.63 23.87 17.97
C PHE A 685 2.43 22.57 17.92
N THR A 686 2.16 21.76 16.91
CA THR A 686 2.85 20.49 16.62
C THR A 686 3.60 20.57 15.30
N ASN A 687 4.51 19.63 15.04
CA ASN A 687 5.41 19.70 13.89
C ASN A 687 5.15 18.63 12.83
N GLY A 688 4.53 17.49 13.16
CA GLY A 688 4.24 16.44 12.19
C GLY A 688 3.32 15.35 12.71
N ASP A 689 3.43 14.16 12.13
CA ASP A 689 2.44 13.09 12.34
C ASP A 689 2.48 12.55 13.78
N ASN A 690 3.67 12.28 14.32
CA ASN A 690 3.86 11.62 15.61
C ASN A 690 3.47 12.46 16.83
N ASP A 691 3.47 13.78 16.72
CA ASP A 691 3.01 14.68 17.78
C ASP A 691 1.58 15.19 17.53
N THR A 692 1.10 15.20 16.29
CA THR A 692 -0.26 15.66 15.95
C THR A 692 -1.31 14.55 16.06
N PHE A 693 -1.10 13.41 15.40
CA PHE A 693 -2.14 12.39 15.26
C PHE A 693 -2.57 11.74 16.58
N PRO A 694 -1.67 11.51 17.57
CA PRO A 694 -2.09 11.08 18.89
C PRO A 694 -2.97 12.11 19.64
N LEU A 695 -2.75 13.42 19.42
CA LEU A 695 -3.58 14.47 20.01
C LEU A 695 -4.97 14.48 19.38
N TRP A 696 -5.05 14.41 18.05
CA TRP A 696 -6.32 14.26 17.35
C TRP A 696 -7.06 13.01 17.82
N TYR A 697 -6.39 11.87 17.94
CA TYR A 697 -6.99 10.67 18.54
C TYR A 697 -7.57 10.93 19.94
N ALA A 698 -6.81 11.55 20.84
CA ALA A 698 -7.26 11.82 22.20
C ALA A 698 -8.50 12.75 22.24
N GLN A 699 -8.57 13.73 21.35
CA GLN A 699 -9.70 14.66 21.26
C GLN A 699 -10.91 14.02 20.56
N GLU A 700 -10.68 13.39 19.42
CA GLU A 700 -11.72 12.90 18.53
C GLU A 700 -12.33 11.59 19.02
N VAL A 701 -11.52 10.68 19.52
CA VAL A 701 -11.98 9.35 19.94
C VAL A 701 -12.31 9.35 21.43
N GLU A 702 -11.40 9.85 22.26
CA GLU A 702 -11.56 9.79 23.72
C GLU A 702 -12.24 11.03 24.33
N GLY A 703 -12.50 12.07 23.55
CA GLY A 703 -13.18 13.29 24.01
C GLY A 703 -12.38 14.10 25.04
N PHE A 704 -11.04 13.96 25.06
CA PHE A 704 -10.19 14.59 26.05
C PHE A 704 -9.73 15.99 25.59
N ARG A 705 -9.95 17.03 26.42
CA ARG A 705 -9.51 18.42 26.16
C ARG A 705 -9.90 18.94 24.77
N THR A 706 -11.17 18.76 24.40
CA THR A 706 -11.75 19.26 23.13
C THR A 706 -11.88 20.78 23.09
N ASP A 707 -11.49 21.47 24.17
CA ASP A 707 -11.35 22.93 24.25
C ASP A 707 -10.01 23.44 23.68
N VAL A 708 -8.98 22.60 23.60
CA VAL A 708 -7.64 22.97 23.11
C VAL A 708 -7.58 22.88 21.59
N ARG A 709 -6.96 23.86 20.93
CA ARG A 709 -6.72 23.82 19.48
C ARG A 709 -5.36 23.16 19.18
N VAL A 710 -5.35 22.11 18.38
CA VAL A 710 -4.12 21.46 17.88
C VAL A 710 -3.80 21.99 16.47
N CYS A 711 -2.66 22.67 16.33
CA CYS A 711 -2.21 23.27 15.08
C CYS A 711 -0.89 22.64 14.59
N ASN A 712 -0.94 21.85 13.52
CA ASN A 712 0.22 21.26 12.87
C ASN A 712 0.89 22.27 11.94
N LEU A 713 2.11 22.69 12.30
CA LEU A 713 2.90 23.68 11.57
C LEU A 713 3.24 23.24 10.14
N SER A 714 3.39 21.95 9.87
CA SER A 714 3.62 21.43 8.52
C SER A 714 2.42 21.63 7.59
N LEU A 715 1.21 21.74 8.15
CA LEU A 715 -0.03 21.97 7.41
C LEU A 715 -0.42 23.46 7.36
N MET A 716 0.03 24.28 8.31
CA MET A 716 -0.26 25.72 8.40
C MET A 716 0.13 26.53 7.16
N GLY A 717 1.04 26.03 6.33
CA GLY A 717 1.39 26.67 5.05
C GLY A 717 0.31 26.55 3.97
N THR A 718 -0.78 25.81 4.21
CA THR A 718 -1.84 25.55 3.24
C THR A 718 -3.10 26.36 3.55
N ASP A 719 -3.78 26.81 2.49
CA ASP A 719 -5.02 27.60 2.61
C ASP A 719 -6.14 26.81 3.30
N TRP A 720 -6.30 25.52 2.95
CA TRP A 720 -7.35 24.67 3.50
C TRP A 720 -7.20 24.51 5.02
N TYR A 721 -6.00 24.22 5.51
CA TYR A 721 -5.76 23.99 6.94
C TYR A 721 -5.89 25.29 7.74
N THR A 722 -5.36 26.40 7.21
CA THR A 722 -5.50 27.72 7.85
C THR A 722 -6.96 28.15 7.96
N ASN A 723 -7.79 27.84 6.96
CA ASN A 723 -9.22 28.12 7.03
C ASN A 723 -9.93 27.20 8.03
N GLN A 724 -9.59 25.91 8.07
CA GLN A 724 -10.13 24.97 9.05
C GLN A 724 -9.82 25.38 10.49
N MET A 725 -8.61 25.90 10.76
CA MET A 725 -8.23 26.37 12.10
C MET A 725 -9.06 27.56 12.59
N LYS A 726 -9.68 28.34 11.68
CA LYS A 726 -10.60 29.45 12.00
C LYS A 726 -12.04 28.97 12.21
N MET A 727 -12.30 27.68 12.05
CA MET A 727 -13.62 27.10 12.31
C MET A 727 -13.70 26.63 13.75
N LYS A 728 -14.87 26.74 14.37
CA LYS A 728 -15.12 26.18 15.69
C LYS A 728 -14.98 24.65 15.61
N ALA A 729 -14.12 24.07 16.43
CA ALA A 729 -14.00 22.62 16.58
C ALA A 729 -14.38 22.24 18.02
N TYR A 730 -15.50 21.55 18.19
CA TYR A 730 -16.06 21.20 19.50
C TYR A 730 -16.17 22.38 20.46
N GLU A 731 -15.41 22.37 21.55
CA GLU A 731 -15.39 23.42 22.57
C GLU A 731 -14.35 24.51 22.27
N SER A 732 -13.38 24.24 21.39
CA SER A 732 -12.41 25.23 20.92
C SER A 732 -13.12 26.28 20.06
N ALA A 733 -13.08 27.52 20.54
CA ALA A 733 -13.50 28.68 19.74
C ALA A 733 -12.57 28.87 18.51
N PRO A 734 -13.08 29.53 17.44
CA PRO A 734 -12.30 30.06 16.33
C PRO A 734 -11.12 30.95 16.73
#